data_AF-A0A7M3Z0S0-F1
#
_entry.id   AF-A0A7M3Z0S0-F1
#
_cell.length_a   1.000
_cell.length_b   1.000
_cell.length_c   1.000
_cell.angle_alpha   90.00
_cell.angle_beta   90.00
_cell.angle_gamma   90.00
#
_symmetry.space_group_name_H-M   'P 1'
#
loop_
_entity.id
_entity.type
_entity.pdbx_description
1 polymer ?
#
loop_
_entity_poly.entity_id
_entity_poly.type
_entity_poly.pdbx_seq_one_letter_code
_entity_poly.pdbx_strand_id
1 'polypeptide(L)'
;MSEEWCWNRLSVSSGCNISITEIENHHGMRWPFRKKVASNKEEARRFYNAKDYEKAEPFLDAMLKENPNDAWAMDVLSRLYMNTENHHRAVPLLHRLIDIRGREEILVKRLLHVATVSKNFDVVKQNILGTTWDERDEALIKKIAETFESDPALIPVIERWAEASMVFYLKLQIIHLNHLHFPSEQLVDDFTSMTIPSALSSSEYILLLELCEAFDQEDLRVRHQANHLNAVEFTIPEKRHLSKDLIRKGRNKEAILVVLSILESEPKDESSLLALTLLGSRTKQPDLVIEASQILLEISALELKASKRFVAAAIAHGEPTIILTAMNHLSQFPVDYSGTLRQAFRACLPHADKSSLESLESLCVNEVQRIDLRAIKTIHQANHNLALKIVDEGLEQFPDEVLLLHRKANILRVVGDVQGSIDTCDLILQINPQHLKASILRTQMGTKIWNEDTAASEYEKMVEAFPDCVKFHHQLLNYSYSAKRDMGWSKKIIEHGLTHVPKDLRLKLYKALVHAHLGERELAQHTMNEVLKEHPNSDNALITAAQVEKEIGHFDGQLAYVNRLLEKQRLSPLVSKEGGKISPEYLSSDSLSMPSTVGRVSVIMTTYKRDPLLDVAIDSILNQTYEDLELIVVDDCSPDDNFSYLEQRAAEEPRLRVFQMGQNGGTYLAKNFGMQQAKGDFLAFMDSDDYAHPQKIERQLETMVQHPTLQGVVHRCIRIDESSNIEFRGVGPFRMSCISLLIRKEVVERMGYFDSLRVGADTEFIERIDAVFGKGSLLEAPELTLFMMRHSTSLTGGGPFHISWRSVAGPRLMHHSNFRMWHQQIVQKQSEGYIPQHMSQRPFAVDESQKSTHYEWIEGMPLFSERIQSRHARWWSGQQDVWQKALSAKLSGRAYVEGLGLKVPELYWSGSDIEELPEFSTLPSKFVLKPEEGWSSKNVYCMDNGSDILTHQTLSRDDIMKHLKSDDFYVQKKPEIMIEELLTPENKSAGDVLPRDYKFYCFGEKIVLIHVALRRSEINKELNEHHYLKPNFVPLGEKVMKHRKQSETPLERPDCWVEMIEAVRTIGKAVGIYMRIDMFATNRGAVFGEFTPTPHGGKGYSDVVDKYLAGFWHGEEGVE
;
A
#
# COMPACT_ATOMS: atom_id res chain seq x y z
N MET A 1 -12.97 8.27 23.11
CA MET A 1 -14.41 8.57 23.07
C MET A 1 -14.72 9.15 21.71
N SER A 2 -15.84 8.72 21.15
CA SER A 2 -16.25 8.71 19.74
C SER A 2 -16.51 10.07 19.11
N GLU A 3 -16.42 10.08 17.78
CA GLU A 3 -17.08 11.00 16.86
C GLU A 3 -18.55 11.21 17.23
N GLU A 4 -18.92 12.46 17.51
CA GLU A 4 -20.25 13.05 17.29
C GLU A 4 -20.24 14.47 17.87
N TRP A 5 -20.01 15.48 17.03
CA TRP A 5 -20.70 16.78 17.11
C TRP A 5 -20.32 17.66 15.92
N CYS A 6 -21.24 17.75 14.96
CA CYS A 6 -21.25 18.79 13.94
C CYS A 6 -22.65 19.45 13.92
N TRP A 7 -22.66 20.74 13.61
CA TRP A 7 -23.78 21.62 13.21
C TRP A 7 -24.68 22.20 14.31
N ASN A 8 -24.47 23.48 14.66
CA ASN A 8 -25.42 24.56 14.32
C ASN A 8 -25.05 25.96 14.90
N ARG A 9 -25.37 26.99 14.09
CA ARG A 9 -25.50 28.44 14.39
C ARG A 9 -24.21 29.27 14.57
N LEU A 10 -23.99 30.23 13.68
CA LEU A 10 -24.55 31.59 13.82
C LEU A 10 -24.28 32.44 12.57
N SER A 11 -25.35 33.03 12.05
CA SER A 11 -25.37 33.99 10.95
C SER A 11 -25.60 35.40 11.49
N VAL A 12 -24.89 36.38 10.93
CA VAL A 12 -25.20 37.83 10.84
C VAL A 12 -25.23 38.66 12.15
N SER A 13 -24.32 39.63 12.27
CA SER A 13 -24.66 41.08 12.13
C SER A 13 -23.44 42.01 12.26
N SER A 14 -23.54 43.08 11.47
CA SER A 14 -22.64 44.18 11.13
C SER A 14 -22.47 45.27 12.20
N GLY A 15 -21.35 46.02 12.18
CA GLY A 15 -21.32 47.38 12.75
C GLY A 15 -19.96 48.06 12.99
N CYS A 16 -19.49 48.81 11.97
CA CYS A 16 -18.76 50.11 12.00
C CYS A 16 -17.40 50.35 12.72
N ASN A 17 -16.33 50.42 11.90
CA ASN A 17 -15.46 51.57 11.49
C ASN A 17 -14.97 52.70 12.45
N ILE A 18 -13.78 53.22 12.04
CA ILE A 18 -13.08 54.53 12.23
C ILE A 18 -12.01 54.49 13.35
N SER A 19 -10.68 54.54 13.16
CA SER A 19 -9.67 55.23 12.31
C SER A 19 -8.84 56.26 13.09
N ILE A 20 -7.52 56.19 12.90
CA ILE A 20 -6.43 56.96 13.53
C ILE A 20 -6.20 58.29 12.79
N THR A 21 -6.00 59.41 13.51
CA THR A 21 -4.91 60.42 13.41
C THR A 21 -5.30 61.77 14.04
N GLU A 22 -4.39 62.44 14.77
CA GLU A 22 -3.85 63.80 14.48
C GLU A 22 -3.29 64.59 15.70
N ILE A 23 -2.01 64.97 15.57
CA ILE A 23 -1.44 66.33 15.63
C ILE A 23 -1.11 67.02 16.98
N GLU A 24 0.19 67.36 17.05
CA GLU A 24 0.90 68.30 17.93
C GLU A 24 0.35 69.74 17.87
N ASN A 25 0.46 70.54 18.94
CA ASN A 25 0.91 71.94 18.82
C ASN A 25 1.15 72.71 20.14
N HIS A 26 2.27 73.47 20.12
CA HIS A 26 2.47 74.86 20.61
C HIS A 26 3.12 75.20 21.99
N HIS A 27 4.42 75.58 21.87
CA HIS A 27 5.09 76.83 22.28
C HIS A 27 4.98 77.47 23.69
N GLY A 28 6.13 77.54 24.38
CA GLY A 28 6.88 78.80 24.60
C GLY A 28 6.86 79.49 25.98
N MET A 29 8.03 79.60 26.65
CA MET A 29 8.62 80.84 27.27
C MET A 29 9.93 80.56 28.05
N ARG A 30 10.93 81.47 27.94
CA ARG A 30 12.15 81.63 28.78
C ARG A 30 11.81 82.56 29.97
N TRP A 31 12.41 82.55 31.17
CA TRP A 31 13.81 82.62 31.64
C TRP A 31 13.78 82.65 33.21
N PRO A 32 14.85 82.93 34.00
CA PRO A 32 16.11 82.20 34.30
C PRO A 32 16.31 81.96 35.83
N PHE A 33 16.94 80.88 36.34
CA PHE A 33 17.59 80.92 37.68
C PHE A 33 18.66 79.83 37.89
N ARG A 34 19.82 80.27 38.41
CA ARG A 34 20.85 79.58 39.19
C ARG A 34 20.93 78.05 39.09
N LYS A 35 21.98 77.53 38.44
CA LYS A 35 22.48 76.17 38.71
C LYS A 35 22.89 76.09 40.19
N LYS A 36 22.00 75.57 41.04
CA LYS A 36 22.44 74.79 42.20
C LYS A 36 23.24 73.63 41.59
N VAL A 37 24.52 73.51 41.90
CA VAL A 37 25.25 72.27 41.64
C VAL A 37 24.48 71.21 42.40
N ALA A 38 23.76 70.36 41.67
CA ALA A 38 23.01 69.27 42.28
C ALA A 38 24.03 68.38 42.99
N SER A 39 23.74 67.96 44.20
CA SER A 39 24.65 67.05 44.92
C SER A 39 24.82 65.77 44.09
N ASN A 40 25.97 65.08 44.22
CA ASN A 40 26.19 63.79 43.54
C ASN A 40 25.00 62.81 43.76
N LYS A 41 24.34 62.91 44.91
CA LYS A 41 23.11 62.17 45.26
C LYS A 41 21.91 62.51 44.37
N GLU A 42 21.69 63.77 44.05
CA GLU A 42 20.58 64.24 43.21
C GLU A 42 20.82 63.92 41.73
N GLU A 43 22.06 64.05 41.25
CA GLU A 43 22.42 63.67 39.87
C GLU A 43 22.37 62.15 39.67
N ALA A 44 22.94 61.37 40.58
CA ALA A 44 22.83 59.91 40.58
C ALA A 44 21.37 59.44 40.55
N ARG A 45 20.51 60.02 41.40
CA ARG A 45 19.08 59.67 41.46
C ARG A 45 18.35 60.03 40.17
N ARG A 46 18.68 61.17 39.55
CA ARG A 46 18.09 61.63 38.29
C ARG A 46 18.44 60.68 37.14
N PHE A 47 19.71 60.31 36.98
CA PHE A 47 20.15 59.41 35.91
C PHE A 47 19.65 57.97 36.13
N TYR A 48 19.68 57.48 37.37
CA TYR A 48 19.16 56.16 37.70
C TYR A 48 17.66 56.04 37.39
N ASN A 49 16.84 57.03 37.77
CA ASN A 49 15.40 57.03 37.46
C ASN A 49 15.11 57.15 35.96
N ALA A 50 15.99 57.79 35.19
CA ALA A 50 15.92 57.86 33.73
C ALA A 50 16.43 56.57 33.04
N LYS A 51 16.85 55.55 33.81
CA LYS A 51 17.50 54.32 33.33
C LYS A 51 18.80 54.56 32.54
N ASP A 52 19.43 55.73 32.73
CA ASP A 52 20.73 56.08 32.13
C ASP A 52 21.85 55.66 33.12
N TYR A 53 22.08 54.35 33.21
CA TYR A 53 22.94 53.74 34.24
C TYR A 53 24.42 54.12 34.09
N GLU A 54 24.92 54.24 32.85
CA GLU A 54 26.31 54.64 32.59
C GLU A 54 26.64 56.03 33.15
N LYS A 55 25.67 56.96 33.12
CA LYS A 55 25.84 58.29 33.72
C LYS A 55 25.60 58.33 35.21
N ALA A 56 24.85 57.38 35.77
CA ALA A 56 24.58 57.32 37.21
C ALA A 56 25.77 56.75 38.02
N GLU A 57 26.48 55.77 37.47
CA GLU A 57 27.58 55.04 38.14
C GLU A 57 28.71 55.96 38.67
N PRO A 58 29.28 56.91 37.91
CA PRO A 58 30.38 57.75 38.39
C PRO A 58 30.04 58.62 39.61
N PHE A 59 28.78 59.07 39.71
CA PHE A 59 28.31 59.86 40.86
C PHE A 59 28.14 59.01 42.11
N LEU A 60 27.66 57.78 41.96
CA LEU A 60 27.54 56.81 43.06
C LEU A 60 28.93 56.39 43.57
N ASP A 61 29.88 56.15 42.66
CA ASP A 61 31.27 55.86 43.00
C ASP A 61 31.96 57.02 43.71
N ALA A 62 31.72 58.27 43.26
CA ALA A 62 32.25 59.46 43.94
C ALA A 62 31.72 59.56 45.37
N MET A 63 30.42 59.29 45.59
CA MET A 63 29.85 59.25 46.94
C MET A 63 30.46 58.17 47.83
N LEU A 64 30.74 56.97 47.29
CA LEU A 64 31.38 55.89 48.05
C LEU A 64 32.87 56.12 48.30
N LYS A 65 33.55 56.93 47.47
CA LYS A 65 34.92 57.40 47.75
C LYS A 65 34.95 58.42 48.89
N GLU A 66 33.97 59.30 48.97
CA GLU A 66 33.86 60.30 50.05
C GLU A 66 33.38 59.68 51.37
N ASN A 67 32.41 58.76 51.30
CA ASN A 67 31.91 58.00 52.45
C ASN A 67 31.72 56.52 52.07
N PRO A 68 32.70 55.65 52.38
CA PRO A 68 32.63 54.22 52.07
C PRO A 68 31.44 53.48 52.70
N ASN A 69 30.80 54.05 53.73
CA ASN A 69 29.66 53.47 54.43
C ASN A 69 28.31 54.13 54.07
N ASP A 70 28.23 54.89 52.97
CA ASP A 70 26.95 55.45 52.50
C ASP A 70 26.01 54.35 51.98
N ALA A 71 25.09 53.93 52.84
CA ALA A 71 24.14 52.85 52.56
C ALA A 71 23.20 53.17 51.38
N TRP A 72 22.91 54.45 51.10
CA TRP A 72 22.04 54.79 49.98
C TRP A 72 22.79 54.64 48.65
N ALA A 73 24.04 55.10 48.58
CA ALA A 73 24.85 54.95 47.38
C ALA A 73 25.13 53.47 47.07
N MET A 74 25.43 52.65 48.09
CA MET A 74 25.61 51.20 47.91
C MET A 74 24.35 50.48 47.40
N ASP A 75 23.17 50.78 47.96
CA ASP A 75 21.91 50.15 47.56
C ASP A 75 21.46 50.55 46.14
N VAL A 76 21.72 51.79 45.72
CA VAL A 76 21.43 52.22 44.35
C VAL A 76 22.42 51.61 43.37
N LEU A 77 23.71 51.58 43.72
CA LEU A 77 24.76 51.03 42.87
C LEU A 77 24.65 49.51 42.72
N SER A 78 24.29 48.78 43.78
CA SER A 78 24.04 47.33 43.69
C SER A 78 22.88 47.01 42.75
N ARG A 79 21.79 47.78 42.81
CA ARG A 79 20.65 47.61 41.88
C ARG A 79 20.99 48.00 40.45
N LEU A 80 21.84 49.00 40.27
CA LEU A 80 22.36 49.37 38.95
C LEU A 80 23.11 48.18 38.33
N TYR A 81 24.06 47.59 39.07
CA TYR A 81 24.81 46.42 38.61
C TYR A 81 23.95 45.17 38.39
N MET A 82 22.84 45.02 39.13
CA MET A 82 21.85 43.99 38.84
C MET A 82 21.15 44.21 37.49
N ASN A 83 20.80 45.45 37.16
CA ASN A 83 20.09 45.81 35.92
C ASN A 83 21.01 45.82 34.69
N THR A 84 22.32 45.96 34.87
CA THR A 84 23.32 45.95 33.78
C THR A 84 24.06 44.61 33.67
N GLU A 85 23.55 43.55 34.31
CA GLU A 85 24.12 42.20 34.31
C GLU A 85 25.56 42.09 34.89
N ASN A 86 26.02 43.11 35.62
CA ASN A 86 27.35 43.16 36.23
C ASN A 86 27.37 42.53 37.64
N HIS A 87 26.90 41.29 37.72
CA HIS A 87 26.57 40.61 38.98
C HIS A 87 27.75 40.44 39.96
N HIS A 88 28.96 40.23 39.46
CA HIS A 88 30.15 40.06 40.30
C HIS A 88 30.50 41.32 41.12
N ARG A 89 30.13 42.51 40.64
CA ARG A 89 30.31 43.78 41.38
C ARG A 89 29.19 44.07 42.36
N ALA A 90 27.99 43.52 42.13
CA ALA A 90 26.85 43.69 43.03
C ALA A 90 27.01 42.90 44.34
N VAL A 91 27.61 41.69 44.30
CA VAL A 91 27.74 40.80 45.47
C VAL A 91 28.49 41.45 46.65
N PRO A 92 29.69 42.03 46.50
CA PRO A 92 30.42 42.65 47.61
C PRO A 92 29.71 43.87 48.19
N LEU A 93 28.99 44.64 47.36
CA LEU A 93 28.21 45.80 47.79
C LEU A 93 27.01 45.36 48.64
N LEU A 94 26.31 44.30 48.23
CA LEU A 94 25.17 43.76 48.99
C LEU A 94 25.61 43.15 50.33
N HIS A 95 26.76 42.46 50.39
CA HIS A 95 27.33 41.99 51.66
C HIS A 95 27.62 43.15 52.63
N ARG A 96 28.34 44.19 52.18
CA ARG A 96 28.60 45.37 53.03
C ARG A 96 27.32 46.09 53.45
N LEU A 97 26.33 46.16 52.56
CA LEU A 97 25.05 46.79 52.85
C LEU A 97 24.29 46.03 53.95
N ILE A 98 24.34 44.69 53.92
CA ILE A 98 23.81 43.82 54.97
C ILE A 98 24.57 44.02 56.30
N ASP A 99 25.89 44.16 56.26
CA ASP A 99 26.69 44.41 57.47
C ASP A 99 26.34 45.76 58.14
N ILE A 100 26.02 46.79 57.34
CA ILE A 100 25.73 48.14 57.82
C ILE A 100 24.28 48.31 58.27
N ARG A 101 23.32 47.76 57.52
CA ARG A 101 21.87 47.91 57.80
C ARG A 101 21.28 46.78 58.61
N GLY A 102 22.04 45.73 58.86
CA GLY A 102 21.53 44.47 59.37
C GLY A 102 20.92 43.62 58.26
N ARG A 103 20.56 42.39 58.62
CA ARG A 103 20.05 41.35 57.71
C ARG A 103 18.60 41.63 57.31
N GLU A 104 18.37 42.72 56.57
CA GLU A 104 17.10 43.01 55.93
C GLU A 104 16.80 41.97 54.84
N GLU A 105 15.63 41.36 54.90
CA GLU A 105 15.24 40.25 54.02
C GLU A 105 15.34 40.61 52.53
N ILE A 106 14.95 41.83 52.15
CA ILE A 106 15.02 42.29 50.77
C ILE A 106 16.45 42.37 50.22
N LEU A 107 17.43 42.64 51.09
CA LEU A 107 18.84 42.69 50.70
C LEU A 107 19.42 41.29 50.54
N VAL A 108 19.04 40.38 51.43
CA VAL A 108 19.44 38.96 51.35
C VAL A 108 18.83 38.30 50.11
N LYS A 109 17.55 38.57 49.79
CA LYS A 109 16.89 38.06 48.56
C LYS A 109 17.55 38.58 47.28
N ARG A 110 17.97 39.85 47.25
CA ARG A 110 18.77 40.40 46.12
C ARG A 110 20.14 39.73 46.02
N LEU A 111 20.81 39.52 47.15
CA LEU A 111 22.09 38.81 47.20
C LEU A 111 21.94 37.38 46.64
N LEU A 112 20.90 36.66 47.04
CA LEU A 112 20.57 35.33 46.51
C LEU A 112 20.29 35.36 45.01
N HIS A 113 19.52 36.34 44.50
CA HIS A 113 19.28 36.49 43.07
C HIS A 113 20.58 36.66 42.27
N VAL A 114 21.45 37.57 42.71
CA VAL A 114 22.73 37.85 42.04
C VAL A 114 23.67 36.65 42.15
N ALA A 115 23.75 36.01 43.31
CA ALA A 115 24.56 34.82 43.53
C ALA A 115 24.10 33.65 42.65
N THR A 116 22.79 33.50 42.44
CA THR A 116 22.22 32.51 41.52
C THR A 116 22.64 32.78 40.08
N VAL A 117 22.42 34.00 39.58
CA VAL A 117 22.77 34.35 38.19
C VAL A 117 24.28 34.24 37.93
N SER A 118 25.10 34.56 38.94
CA SER A 118 26.56 34.45 38.86
C SER A 118 27.10 33.05 39.23
N LYS A 119 26.22 32.08 39.50
CA LYS A 119 26.57 30.71 39.91
C LYS A 119 27.49 30.62 41.15
N ASN A 120 27.36 31.55 42.07
CA ASN A 120 28.15 31.59 43.32
C ASN A 120 27.49 30.76 44.42
N PHE A 121 27.85 29.48 44.46
CA PHE A 121 27.24 28.46 45.32
C PHE A 121 27.39 28.75 46.82
N ASP A 122 28.56 29.19 47.27
CA ASP A 122 28.85 29.43 48.69
C ASP A 122 27.96 30.53 49.28
N VAL A 123 27.72 31.59 48.50
CA VAL A 123 26.85 32.70 48.92
C VAL A 123 25.40 32.26 49.02
N VAL A 124 24.93 31.42 48.09
CA VAL A 124 23.56 30.85 48.14
C VAL A 124 23.41 29.99 49.40
N LYS A 125 24.34 29.06 49.64
CA LYS A 125 24.32 28.14 50.78
C LYS A 125 24.27 28.85 52.13
N GLN A 126 25.07 29.91 52.31
CA GLN A 126 25.16 30.63 53.58
C GLN A 126 23.90 31.46 53.89
N ASN A 127 23.19 31.93 52.86
CA ASN A 127 22.12 32.91 53.03
C ASN A 127 20.71 32.31 52.94
N ILE A 128 20.53 31.20 52.21
CA ILE A 128 19.21 30.62 51.91
C ILE A 128 18.44 30.13 53.15
N LEU A 129 19.11 29.44 54.09
CA LEU A 129 18.50 28.87 55.31
C LEU A 129 18.09 29.93 56.36
N GLY A 130 18.62 31.15 56.26
CA GLY A 130 18.31 32.25 57.18
C GLY A 130 17.40 33.32 56.57
N THR A 131 16.73 33.00 55.45
CA THR A 131 15.80 33.89 54.76
C THR A 131 14.40 33.31 54.86
N THR A 132 13.40 34.15 55.15
CA THR A 132 11.98 33.77 55.08
C THR A 132 11.51 33.77 53.63
N TRP A 133 10.64 32.83 53.28
CA TRP A 133 10.17 32.62 51.91
C TRP A 133 8.65 32.63 51.87
N ASP A 134 8.08 33.35 50.90
CA ASP A 134 6.64 33.35 50.63
C ASP A 134 6.34 33.07 49.15
N GLU A 135 5.06 32.92 48.80
CA GLU A 135 4.61 32.56 47.45
C GLU A 135 5.11 33.55 46.36
N ARG A 136 5.39 34.82 46.71
CA ARG A 136 5.88 35.81 45.75
C ARG A 136 7.35 35.59 45.37
N ASP A 137 8.07 34.76 46.12
CA ASP A 137 9.48 34.44 45.88
C ASP A 137 9.68 33.20 44.98
N GLU A 138 8.60 32.49 44.58
CA GLU A 138 8.63 31.22 43.81
C GLU A 138 9.55 31.29 42.59
N ALA A 139 9.55 32.40 41.84
CA ALA A 139 10.39 32.57 40.66
C ALA A 139 11.90 32.58 40.98
N LEU A 140 12.30 33.15 42.13
CA LEU A 140 13.68 33.15 42.58
C LEU A 140 14.08 31.76 43.11
N ILE A 141 13.17 31.11 43.82
CA ILE A 141 13.33 29.74 44.33
C ILE A 141 13.58 28.75 43.20
N LYS A 142 12.73 28.77 42.18
CA LYS A 142 12.85 27.95 40.97
C LYS A 142 14.17 28.20 40.26
N LYS A 143 14.54 29.47 40.08
CA LYS A 143 15.81 29.83 39.44
C LYS A 143 17.02 29.31 40.22
N ILE A 144 16.99 29.33 41.56
CA ILE A 144 18.03 28.74 42.40
C ILE A 144 18.11 27.23 42.15
N ALA A 145 16.98 26.52 42.24
CA ALA A 145 16.93 25.08 42.03
C ALA A 145 17.42 24.66 40.64
N GLU A 146 16.91 25.27 39.57
CA GLU A 146 17.31 24.97 38.18
C GLU A 146 18.78 25.27 37.90
N THR A 147 19.30 26.40 38.42
CA THR A 147 20.68 26.82 38.13
C THR A 147 21.71 25.84 38.71
N PHE A 148 21.36 25.17 39.80
CA PHE A 148 22.25 24.29 40.56
C PHE A 148 21.73 22.84 40.63
N GLU A 149 20.76 22.47 39.80
CA GLU A 149 20.16 21.13 39.72
C GLU A 149 21.18 20.01 39.44
N SER A 150 22.30 20.36 38.83
CA SER A 150 23.42 19.44 38.55
C SER A 150 24.41 19.27 39.71
N ASP A 151 24.25 20.00 40.83
CA ASP A 151 25.16 19.95 41.97
C ASP A 151 24.54 19.18 43.16
N PRO A 152 25.02 17.95 43.45
CA PRO A 152 24.50 17.14 44.56
C PRO A 152 24.65 17.80 45.93
N ALA A 153 25.56 18.77 46.09
CA ALA A 153 25.79 19.44 47.37
C ALA A 153 24.65 20.38 47.78
N LEU A 154 23.75 20.73 46.84
CA LEU A 154 22.58 21.56 47.11
C LEU A 154 21.41 20.76 47.71
N ILE A 155 21.36 19.44 47.47
CA ILE A 155 20.26 18.57 47.91
C ILE A 155 20.03 18.66 49.44
N PRO A 156 21.05 18.50 50.32
CA PRO A 156 20.85 18.58 51.78
C PRO A 156 20.51 19.99 52.29
N VAL A 157 20.70 21.01 51.45
CA VAL A 157 20.35 22.41 51.75
C VAL A 157 18.89 22.65 51.36
N ILE A 158 18.45 22.13 50.21
CA ILE A 158 17.05 22.17 49.77
C ILE A 158 16.17 21.28 50.65
N GLU A 159 16.63 20.11 51.10
CA GLU A 159 15.90 19.24 52.04
C GLU A 159 15.58 19.97 53.35
N ARG A 160 16.59 20.58 53.99
CA ARG A 160 16.42 21.41 55.19
C ARG A 160 15.54 22.64 54.95
N TRP A 161 15.53 23.14 53.71
CA TRP A 161 14.71 24.27 53.33
C TRP A 161 13.23 23.88 53.16
N ALA A 162 12.95 22.74 52.51
CA ALA A 162 11.59 22.23 52.35
C ALA A 162 10.96 21.77 53.67
N GLU A 163 11.76 21.31 54.63
CA GLU A 163 11.29 21.07 56.01
C GLU A 163 10.82 22.37 56.71
N ALA A 164 11.41 23.51 56.34
CA ALA A 164 11.11 24.83 56.94
C ALA A 164 10.03 25.63 56.18
N SER A 165 9.80 25.35 54.90
CA SER A 165 8.84 26.08 54.05
C SER A 165 7.63 25.20 53.72
N MET A 166 6.40 25.65 53.99
CA MET A 166 5.17 24.92 53.62
C MET A 166 4.90 24.83 52.09
N VAL A 167 5.91 25.05 51.23
CA VAL A 167 5.76 25.16 49.78
C VAL A 167 5.80 23.76 49.13
N PHE A 168 4.71 23.38 48.48
CA PHE A 168 4.56 22.07 47.84
C PHE A 168 5.52 21.85 46.65
N TYR A 169 5.71 22.87 45.81
CA TYR A 169 6.71 22.87 44.73
C TYR A 169 8.12 22.41 45.16
N LEU A 170 8.61 22.88 46.31
CA LEU A 170 9.95 22.53 46.80
C LEU A 170 10.08 21.05 47.15
N LYS A 171 9.00 20.44 47.66
CA LYS A 171 8.97 19.01 47.95
C LYS A 171 9.00 18.16 46.68
N LEU A 172 8.22 18.53 45.66
CA LEU A 172 8.29 17.88 44.34
C LEU A 172 9.69 18.03 43.72
N GLN A 173 10.30 19.21 43.83
CA GLN A 173 11.64 19.46 43.28
C GLN A 173 12.71 18.61 43.98
N ILE A 174 12.62 18.38 45.29
CA ILE A 174 13.53 17.47 45.99
C ILE A 174 13.41 16.05 45.45
N ILE A 175 12.20 15.54 45.30
CA ILE A 175 11.97 14.19 44.77
C ILE A 175 12.56 14.09 43.35
N HIS A 176 12.37 15.12 42.53
CA HIS A 176 12.95 15.18 41.19
C HIS A 176 14.48 15.19 41.18
N LEU A 177 15.10 16.05 42.00
CA LEU A 177 16.56 16.12 42.15
C LEU A 177 17.15 14.82 42.71
N ASN A 178 16.50 14.23 43.71
CA ASN A 178 16.92 12.96 44.29
C ASN A 178 16.76 11.80 43.30
N HIS A 179 15.72 11.79 42.46
CA HIS A 179 15.60 10.80 41.40
C HIS A 179 16.71 10.93 40.34
N LEU A 180 17.09 12.16 39.97
CA LEU A 180 18.15 12.42 39.00
C LEU A 180 19.54 11.94 39.47
N HIS A 181 19.86 12.07 40.76
CA HIS A 181 21.19 11.77 41.30
C HIS A 181 21.29 10.45 42.08
N PHE A 182 20.20 10.03 42.72
CA PHE A 182 20.15 8.88 43.65
C PHE A 182 18.82 8.08 43.51
N PRO A 183 18.54 7.47 42.35
CA PRO A 183 17.28 6.74 42.13
C PRO A 183 17.13 5.56 43.11
N SER A 184 15.95 5.43 43.74
CA SER A 184 15.62 4.33 44.65
C SER A 184 14.11 4.06 44.64
N GLU A 185 13.73 2.82 44.98
CA GLU A 185 12.30 2.47 45.15
C GLU A 185 11.63 3.29 46.26
N GLN A 186 12.39 3.65 47.31
CA GLN A 186 11.89 4.51 48.39
C GLN A 186 11.37 5.87 47.90
N LEU A 187 12.01 6.47 46.88
CA LEU A 187 11.55 7.73 46.30
C LEU A 187 10.20 7.61 45.60
N VAL A 188 9.89 6.43 45.03
CA VAL A 188 8.59 6.13 44.43
C VAL A 188 7.51 6.04 45.51
N ASP A 189 7.81 5.38 46.62
CA ASP A 189 6.92 5.29 47.77
C ASP A 189 6.69 6.66 48.44
N ASP A 190 7.75 7.46 48.57
CA ASP A 190 7.68 8.82 49.11
C ASP A 190 6.84 9.75 48.20
N PHE A 191 6.95 9.59 46.88
CA PHE A 191 6.15 10.32 45.90
C PHE A 191 4.68 9.90 45.90
N THR A 192 4.41 8.60 45.90
CA THR A 192 3.03 8.05 45.83
C THR A 192 2.24 8.23 47.13
N SER A 193 2.94 8.28 48.28
CA SER A 193 2.33 8.58 49.58
C SER A 193 2.12 10.07 49.84
N MET A 194 2.64 10.94 48.97
CA MET A 194 2.55 12.38 49.12
C MET A 194 1.12 12.89 48.97
N THR A 195 0.66 13.74 49.88
CA THR A 195 -0.64 14.40 49.75
C THR A 195 -0.53 15.56 48.75
N ILE A 196 -1.13 15.41 47.57
CA ILE A 196 -1.13 16.42 46.51
C ILE A 196 -2.26 17.45 46.76
N PRO A 197 -1.97 18.76 46.80
CA PRO A 197 -2.98 19.81 46.89
C PRO A 197 -4.03 19.76 45.78
N SER A 198 -5.24 20.23 46.05
CA SER A 198 -6.33 20.27 45.07
C SER A 198 -6.16 21.38 44.02
N ALA A 199 -5.28 22.34 44.25
CA ALA A 199 -4.90 23.39 43.30
C ALA A 199 -3.37 23.49 43.26
N LEU A 200 -2.80 23.48 42.07
CA LEU A 200 -1.37 23.51 41.77
C LEU A 200 -1.08 24.68 40.84
N SER A 201 0.07 25.32 41.03
CA SER A 201 0.62 26.28 40.06
C SER A 201 1.02 25.56 38.76
N SER A 202 1.18 26.30 37.65
CA SER A 202 1.64 25.71 36.39
C SER A 202 2.99 24.99 36.54
N SER A 203 3.88 25.49 37.42
CA SER A 203 5.18 24.86 37.69
C SER A 203 5.04 23.56 38.47
N GLU A 204 4.16 23.54 39.47
CA GLU A 204 3.87 22.35 40.29
C GLU A 204 3.22 21.25 39.48
N TYR A 205 2.27 21.59 38.60
CA TYR A 205 1.58 20.63 37.74
C TYR A 205 2.54 19.99 36.73
N ILE A 206 3.43 20.76 36.11
CA ILE A 206 4.43 20.22 35.16
C ILE A 206 5.37 19.24 35.86
N LEU A 207 5.91 19.64 37.01
CA LEU A 207 6.86 18.82 37.76
C LEU A 207 6.20 17.54 38.31
N LEU A 208 4.93 17.62 38.72
CA LEU A 208 4.14 16.45 39.10
C LEU A 208 4.02 15.46 37.93
N LEU A 209 3.69 15.94 36.73
CA LEU A 209 3.58 15.07 35.56
C LEU A 209 4.92 14.43 35.17
N GLU A 210 6.03 15.14 35.34
CA GLU A 210 7.38 14.60 35.10
C GLU A 210 7.74 13.48 36.07
N LEU A 211 7.38 13.64 37.34
CA LEU A 211 7.58 12.60 38.35
C LEU A 211 6.67 11.40 38.16
N CYS A 212 5.40 11.60 37.79
CA CYS A 212 4.51 10.48 37.46
C CYS A 212 5.06 9.64 36.31
N GLU A 213 5.66 10.26 35.29
CA GLU A 213 6.28 9.55 34.17
C GLU A 213 7.58 8.86 34.57
N ALA A 214 8.44 9.55 35.34
CA ALA A 214 9.69 8.99 35.84
C ALA A 214 9.49 7.74 36.73
N PHE A 215 8.35 7.67 37.41
CA PHE A 215 8.00 6.59 38.35
C PHE A 215 6.90 5.64 37.86
N ASP A 216 6.52 5.72 36.58
CA ASP A 216 5.49 4.87 35.95
C ASP A 216 4.12 4.88 36.68
N GLN A 217 3.72 6.03 37.21
CA GLN A 217 2.47 6.24 37.96
C GLN A 217 1.35 6.80 37.06
N GLU A 218 0.93 6.00 36.07
CA GLU A 218 -0.05 6.44 35.06
C GLU A 218 -1.44 6.70 35.65
N ASP A 219 -1.88 5.95 36.66
CA ASP A 219 -3.16 6.19 37.34
C ASP A 219 -3.19 7.55 38.07
N LEU A 220 -2.08 7.91 38.73
CA LEU A 220 -1.91 9.19 39.42
C LEU A 220 -1.92 10.34 38.41
N ARG A 221 -1.21 10.14 37.28
CA ARG A 221 -1.16 11.07 36.15
C ARG A 221 -2.55 11.32 35.57
N VAL A 222 -3.29 10.27 35.22
CA VAL A 222 -4.63 10.37 34.62
C VAL A 222 -5.62 11.04 35.57
N ARG A 223 -5.60 10.66 36.86
CA ARG A 223 -6.48 11.23 37.89
C ARG A 223 -6.27 12.73 38.07
N HIS A 224 -5.02 13.19 38.12
CA HIS A 224 -4.73 14.61 38.23
C HIS A 224 -4.92 15.33 36.89
N GLN A 225 -4.60 14.73 35.76
CA GLN A 225 -4.85 15.34 34.45
C GLN A 225 -6.35 15.63 34.21
N ALA A 226 -7.23 14.70 34.57
CA ALA A 226 -8.68 14.88 34.48
C ALA A 226 -9.25 15.90 35.47
N ASN A 227 -8.72 15.94 36.69
CA ASN A 227 -9.19 16.86 37.73
C ASN A 227 -8.61 18.28 37.57
N HIS A 228 -7.34 18.43 37.20
CA HIS A 228 -6.67 19.74 37.21
C HIS A 228 -7.02 20.62 36.00
N LEU A 229 -7.26 20.00 34.84
CA LEU A 229 -7.72 20.72 33.64
C LEU A 229 -9.19 21.16 33.76
N ASN A 230 -9.97 20.53 34.64
CA ASN A 230 -11.41 20.82 34.83
C ASN A 230 -11.74 21.60 36.12
N ALA A 231 -10.89 21.58 37.15
CA ALA A 231 -11.24 22.09 38.49
C ALA A 231 -10.53 23.39 38.92
N VAL A 232 -9.52 23.86 38.19
CA VAL A 232 -8.85 25.15 38.45
C VAL A 232 -8.92 26.02 37.21
N GLU A 233 -9.58 27.17 37.30
CA GLU A 233 -9.57 28.20 36.25
C GLU A 233 -8.18 28.82 36.16
N PHE A 234 -7.23 28.14 35.49
CA PHE A 234 -6.03 28.81 35.02
C PHE A 234 -6.46 30.00 34.17
N THR A 235 -5.93 31.17 34.50
CA THR A 235 -6.12 32.35 33.68
C THR A 235 -5.51 32.09 32.29
N ILE A 236 -6.03 32.74 31.25
CA ILE A 236 -5.53 32.58 29.88
C ILE A 236 -4.00 32.81 29.77
N PRO A 237 -3.39 33.80 30.48
CA PRO A 237 -1.93 33.94 30.54
C PRO A 237 -1.20 32.71 31.09
N GLU A 238 -1.73 32.05 32.11
CA GLU A 238 -1.13 30.84 32.70
C GLU A 238 -1.25 29.65 31.75
N LYS A 239 -2.40 29.50 31.07
CA LYS A 239 -2.58 28.48 30.03
C LYS A 239 -1.61 28.69 28.86
N ARG A 240 -1.38 29.94 28.43
CA ARG A 240 -0.39 30.28 27.39
C ARG A 240 1.04 29.97 27.83
N HIS A 241 1.37 30.15 29.10
CA HIS A 241 2.69 29.79 29.64
C HIS A 241 2.87 28.28 29.68
N LEU A 242 1.88 27.55 30.20
CA LEU A 242 1.85 26.10 30.28
C LEU A 242 1.98 25.45 28.90
N SER A 243 1.23 25.92 27.90
CA SER A 243 1.30 25.36 26.53
C SER A 243 2.69 25.54 25.91
N LYS A 244 3.33 26.71 26.09
CA LYS A 244 4.70 26.96 25.61
C LYS A 244 5.72 26.03 26.27
N ASP A 245 5.55 25.72 27.55
CA ASP A 245 6.45 24.82 28.28
C ASP A 245 6.31 23.38 27.82
N LEU A 246 5.06 22.89 27.69
CA LEU A 246 4.76 21.56 27.14
C LEU A 246 5.31 21.38 25.72
N ILE A 247 5.17 22.39 24.85
CA ILE A 247 5.75 22.38 23.50
C ILE A 247 7.28 22.25 23.53
N ARG A 248 7.95 22.93 24.48
CA ARG A 248 9.42 22.89 24.62
C ARG A 248 9.90 21.52 25.09
N LYS A 249 9.13 20.89 25.99
CA LYS A 249 9.40 19.54 26.52
C LYS A 249 8.96 18.40 25.58
N GLY A 250 8.42 18.72 24.40
CA GLY A 250 8.01 17.72 23.39
C GLY A 250 6.64 17.05 23.67
N ARG A 251 5.92 17.53 24.70
CA ARG A 251 4.63 17.03 25.18
C ARG A 251 3.46 17.54 24.34
N ASN A 252 3.47 17.19 23.06
CA ASN A 252 2.60 17.83 22.06
C ASN A 252 1.10 17.51 22.27
N LYS A 253 0.74 16.31 22.73
CA LYS A 253 -0.67 15.93 22.94
C LYS A 253 -1.32 16.73 24.08
N GLU A 254 -0.63 16.88 25.22
CA GLU A 254 -1.15 17.68 26.33
C GLU A 254 -1.17 19.18 25.98
N ALA A 255 -0.16 19.66 25.23
CA ALA A 255 -0.15 21.03 24.75
C ALA A 255 -1.35 21.36 23.85
N ILE A 256 -1.80 20.42 22.99
CA ILE A 256 -3.00 20.61 22.15
C ILE A 256 -4.23 20.84 23.03
N LEU A 257 -4.45 20.02 24.07
CA LEU A 257 -5.61 20.17 24.97
C LEU A 257 -5.63 21.54 25.65
N VAL A 258 -4.48 22.01 26.14
CA VAL A 258 -4.36 23.33 26.77
C VAL A 258 -4.67 24.44 25.76
N VAL A 259 -4.12 24.36 24.54
CA VAL A 259 -4.34 25.33 23.46
C VAL A 259 -5.82 25.36 23.04
N LEU A 260 -6.46 24.20 22.87
CA LEU A 260 -7.89 24.13 22.53
C LEU A 260 -8.75 24.76 23.63
N SER A 261 -8.44 24.53 24.91
CA SER A 261 -9.18 25.17 26.02
C SER A 261 -9.03 26.71 26.04
N ILE A 262 -7.93 27.25 25.52
CA ILE A 262 -7.79 28.71 25.32
C ILE A 262 -8.69 29.15 24.18
N LEU A 263 -8.69 28.43 23.06
CA LEU A 263 -9.47 28.77 21.87
C LEU A 263 -10.99 28.61 22.09
N GLU A 264 -11.43 27.73 22.99
CA GLU A 264 -12.83 27.68 23.43
C GLU A 264 -13.28 28.99 24.08
N SER A 265 -12.38 29.66 24.81
CA SER A 265 -12.65 30.93 25.50
C SER A 265 -12.34 32.15 24.63
N GLU A 266 -11.25 32.11 23.87
CA GLU A 266 -10.77 33.15 22.95
C GLU A 266 -10.50 32.55 21.55
N PRO A 267 -11.52 32.31 20.71
CA PRO A 267 -11.38 31.62 19.42
C PRO A 267 -10.43 32.29 18.42
N LYS A 268 -10.17 33.59 18.61
CA LYS A 268 -9.32 34.42 17.75
C LYS A 268 -7.95 34.74 18.39
N ASP A 269 -7.52 33.98 19.41
CA ASP A 269 -6.19 34.15 20.00
C ASP A 269 -5.09 33.72 19.03
N GLU A 270 -4.46 34.70 18.38
CA GLU A 270 -3.41 34.50 17.37
C GLU A 270 -2.24 33.64 17.89
N SER A 271 -1.81 33.85 19.13
CA SER A 271 -0.71 33.09 19.73
C SER A 271 -1.03 31.60 19.87
N SER A 272 -2.27 31.28 20.26
CA SER A 272 -2.74 29.90 20.42
C SER A 272 -2.98 29.23 19.06
N LEU A 273 -3.54 29.94 18.08
CA LEU A 273 -3.70 29.42 16.72
C LEU A 273 -2.33 29.12 16.08
N LEU A 274 -1.33 30.00 16.22
CA LEU A 274 0.03 29.74 15.73
C LEU A 274 0.67 28.51 16.41
N ALA A 275 0.46 28.34 17.72
CA ALA A 275 0.90 27.15 18.45
C ALA A 275 0.20 25.88 17.93
N LEU A 276 -1.09 25.96 17.61
CA LEU A 276 -1.87 24.85 17.07
C LEU A 276 -1.36 24.40 15.68
N THR A 277 -0.97 25.34 14.80
CA THR A 277 -0.34 24.96 13.51
C THR A 277 0.95 24.17 13.69
N LEU A 278 1.77 24.52 14.70
CA LEU A 278 3.01 23.81 15.02
C LEU A 278 2.71 22.42 15.59
N LEU A 279 1.78 22.34 16.52
CA LEU A 279 1.41 21.10 17.21
C LEU A 279 0.75 20.09 16.26
N GLY A 280 -0.17 20.53 15.41
CA GLY A 280 -0.78 19.69 14.37
C GLY A 280 0.27 19.14 13.41
N SER A 281 1.24 19.97 12.99
CA SER A 281 2.36 19.53 12.15
C SER A 281 3.24 18.48 12.85
N ARG A 282 3.58 18.66 14.13
CA ARG A 282 4.38 17.69 14.91
C ARG A 282 3.65 16.37 15.17
N THR A 283 2.34 16.40 15.29
CA THR A 283 1.49 15.24 15.59
C THR A 283 0.89 14.59 14.34
N LYS A 284 1.19 15.11 13.14
CA LYS A 284 0.67 14.65 11.85
C LYS A 284 -0.86 14.72 11.75
N GLN A 285 -1.45 15.78 12.30
CA GLN A 285 -2.88 16.06 12.23
C GLN A 285 -3.09 17.26 11.30
N PRO A 286 -3.29 17.04 9.98
CA PRO A 286 -3.38 18.13 9.00
C PRO A 286 -4.62 19.01 9.21
N ASP A 287 -5.73 18.45 9.66
CA ASP A 287 -7.00 19.18 9.86
C ASP A 287 -6.85 20.32 10.88
N LEU A 288 -6.19 20.04 12.01
CA LEU A 288 -5.87 21.06 13.02
C LEU A 288 -5.03 22.21 12.44
N VAL A 289 -4.09 21.89 11.55
CA VAL A 289 -3.26 22.92 10.92
C VAL A 289 -4.09 23.73 9.93
N ILE A 290 -4.96 23.09 9.16
CA ILE A 290 -5.80 23.74 8.15
C ILE A 290 -6.77 24.71 8.83
N GLU A 291 -7.53 24.22 9.81
CA GLU A 291 -8.53 25.01 10.53
C GLU A 291 -7.89 26.22 11.23
N ALA A 292 -6.81 25.99 11.99
CA ALA A 292 -6.08 27.08 12.64
C ALA A 292 -5.54 28.11 11.62
N SER A 293 -5.06 27.66 10.46
CA SER A 293 -4.51 28.56 9.43
C SER A 293 -5.59 29.37 8.73
N GLN A 294 -6.77 28.79 8.50
CA GLN A 294 -7.92 29.49 7.92
C GLN A 294 -8.44 30.58 8.86
N ILE A 295 -8.58 30.27 10.16
CA ILE A 295 -8.96 31.27 11.17
C ILE A 295 -7.91 32.38 11.25
N LEU A 296 -6.62 32.02 11.23
CA LEU A 296 -5.53 33.00 11.20
C LEU A 296 -5.65 33.95 10.02
N LEU A 297 -5.94 33.47 8.82
CA LEU A 297 -6.12 34.30 7.62
C LEU A 297 -7.29 35.30 7.73
N GLU A 298 -8.29 35.04 8.57
CA GLU A 298 -9.39 35.98 8.83
C GLU A 298 -9.00 37.11 9.79
N ILE A 299 -8.01 36.88 10.67
CA ILE A 299 -7.65 37.80 11.75
C ILE A 299 -6.33 38.54 11.52
N SER A 300 -5.34 37.91 10.87
CA SER A 300 -4.01 38.45 10.62
C SER A 300 -3.32 37.77 9.42
N ALA A 301 -2.18 38.31 8.98
CA ALA A 301 -1.39 37.66 7.93
C ALA A 301 -0.56 36.50 8.53
N LEU A 302 -0.67 35.28 8.00
CA LEU A 302 0.15 34.15 8.45
C LEU A 302 1.64 34.45 8.24
N GLU A 303 2.47 34.18 9.26
CA GLU A 303 3.93 34.18 9.11
C GLU A 303 4.43 33.06 8.19
N LEU A 304 5.58 33.25 7.55
CA LEU A 304 6.16 32.29 6.59
C LEU A 304 6.24 30.85 7.13
N LYS A 305 6.56 30.65 8.41
CA LYS A 305 6.65 29.32 9.02
C LYS A 305 5.25 28.66 9.12
N ALA A 306 4.24 29.42 9.51
CA ALA A 306 2.85 28.96 9.55
C ALA A 306 2.34 28.68 8.13
N SER A 307 2.61 29.55 7.15
CA SER A 307 2.26 29.34 5.74
C SER A 307 2.86 28.05 5.16
N LYS A 308 4.14 27.74 5.49
CA LYS A 308 4.77 26.48 5.08
C LYS A 308 4.09 25.25 5.70
N ARG A 309 3.68 25.33 6.96
CA ARG A 309 2.93 24.24 7.63
C ARG A 309 1.54 24.10 7.01
N PHE A 310 0.87 25.21 6.73
CA PHE A 310 -0.45 25.22 6.12
C PHE A 310 -0.43 24.55 4.74
N VAL A 311 0.52 24.90 3.88
CA VAL A 311 0.68 24.25 2.56
C VAL A 311 0.98 22.76 2.71
N ALA A 312 1.87 22.36 3.65
CA ALA A 312 2.17 20.95 3.87
C ALA A 312 0.94 20.15 4.35
N ALA A 313 0.13 20.74 5.24
CA ALA A 313 -1.11 20.14 5.70
C ALA A 313 -2.18 20.07 4.60
N ALA A 314 -2.33 21.14 3.82
CA ALA A 314 -3.23 21.18 2.67
C ALA A 314 -2.88 20.11 1.62
N ILE A 315 -1.60 19.94 1.32
CA ILE A 315 -1.10 18.88 0.41
C ILE A 315 -1.43 17.49 0.97
N ALA A 316 -1.27 17.28 2.29
CA ALA A 316 -1.60 16.02 2.93
C ALA A 316 -3.11 15.73 2.94
N HIS A 317 -3.94 16.76 3.04
CA HIS A 317 -5.40 16.66 2.97
C HIS A 317 -5.91 16.44 1.54
N GLY A 318 -5.24 17.01 0.52
CA GLY A 318 -5.52 16.76 -0.89
C GLY A 318 -6.72 17.51 -1.47
N GLU A 319 -7.33 18.44 -0.73
CA GLU A 319 -8.49 19.21 -1.22
C GLU A 319 -8.00 20.42 -2.06
N PRO A 320 -8.44 20.54 -3.33
CA PRO A 320 -7.90 21.54 -4.25
C PRO A 320 -8.06 22.99 -3.82
N THR A 321 -9.20 23.37 -3.21
CA THR A 321 -9.46 24.77 -2.82
C THR A 321 -8.58 25.21 -1.64
N ILE A 322 -8.35 24.33 -0.67
CA ILE A 322 -7.48 24.56 0.48
C ILE A 322 -6.03 24.66 0.01
N ILE A 323 -5.59 23.76 -0.88
CA ILE A 323 -4.25 23.80 -1.48
C ILE A 323 -4.03 25.12 -2.22
N LEU A 324 -5.00 25.55 -3.03
CA LEU A 324 -4.91 26.79 -3.79
C LEU A 324 -4.81 28.01 -2.86
N THR A 325 -5.65 28.09 -1.83
CA THR A 325 -5.60 29.15 -0.81
C THR A 325 -4.23 29.20 -0.12
N ALA A 326 -3.73 28.05 0.32
CA ALA A 326 -2.44 27.96 0.99
C ALA A 326 -1.28 28.37 0.07
N MET A 327 -1.31 27.96 -1.20
CA MET A 327 -0.29 28.29 -2.20
C MET A 327 -0.30 29.76 -2.60
N ASN A 328 -1.49 30.36 -2.77
CA ASN A 328 -1.65 31.80 -3.04
C ASN A 328 -1.13 32.65 -1.88
N HIS A 329 -1.24 32.16 -0.64
CA HIS A 329 -0.65 32.88 0.50
C HIS A 329 0.87 32.72 0.54
N LEU A 330 1.39 31.51 0.29
CA LEU A 330 2.84 31.27 0.23
C LEU A 330 3.52 32.08 -0.89
N SER A 331 2.85 32.28 -2.03
CA SER A 331 3.41 33.00 -3.18
C SER A 331 3.61 34.50 -2.94
N GLN A 332 3.00 35.07 -1.89
CA GLN A 332 3.22 36.45 -1.47
C GLN A 332 4.57 36.65 -0.78
N PHE A 333 5.24 35.57 -0.35
CA PHE A 333 6.56 35.63 0.27
C PHE A 333 7.67 35.54 -0.79
N PRO A 334 8.79 36.26 -0.63
CA PRO A 334 9.94 36.20 -1.53
C PRO A 334 10.79 34.95 -1.28
N VAL A 335 10.19 33.77 -1.49
CA VAL A 335 10.83 32.46 -1.29
C VAL A 335 10.66 31.58 -2.52
N ASP A 336 11.63 30.72 -2.81
CA ASP A 336 11.45 29.70 -3.85
C ASP A 336 10.47 28.63 -3.35
N TYR A 337 9.27 28.62 -3.94
CA TYR A 337 8.22 27.63 -3.70
C TYR A 337 8.06 26.65 -4.87
N SER A 338 8.97 26.61 -5.84
CA SER A 338 8.86 25.77 -7.05
C SER A 338 8.70 24.29 -6.71
N GLY A 339 9.46 23.81 -5.72
CA GLY A 339 9.35 22.44 -5.20
C GLY A 339 8.00 22.15 -4.55
N THR A 340 7.47 23.11 -3.82
CA THR A 340 6.17 23.03 -3.12
C THR A 340 5.02 23.08 -4.12
N LEU A 341 5.09 23.96 -5.11
CA LEU A 341 4.10 24.06 -6.20
C LEU A 341 3.95 22.74 -6.95
N ARG A 342 5.06 22.04 -7.24
CA ARG A 342 4.99 20.70 -7.86
C ARG A 342 4.29 19.66 -6.98
N GLN A 343 4.45 19.74 -5.65
CA GLN A 343 3.78 18.82 -4.72
C GLN A 343 2.29 19.13 -4.62
N ALA A 344 1.94 20.42 -4.48
CA ALA A 344 0.57 20.92 -4.51
C ALA A 344 -0.15 20.53 -5.80
N PHE A 345 0.48 20.78 -6.95
CA PHE A 345 -0.10 20.42 -8.25
C PHE A 345 -0.38 18.93 -8.35
N ARG A 346 0.54 18.06 -7.90
CA ARG A 346 0.32 16.60 -7.88
C ARG A 346 -0.82 16.17 -6.96
N ALA A 347 -0.94 16.79 -5.79
CA ALA A 347 -2.01 16.48 -4.85
C ALA A 347 -3.38 16.88 -5.39
N CYS A 348 -3.46 17.95 -6.20
CA CYS A 348 -4.70 18.41 -6.82
C CYS A 348 -5.17 17.53 -8.01
N LEU A 349 -4.27 16.90 -8.76
CA LEU A 349 -4.60 16.19 -10.01
C LEU A 349 -5.77 15.19 -9.93
N PRO A 350 -5.95 14.38 -8.86
CA PRO A 350 -7.04 13.42 -8.80
C PRO A 350 -8.44 14.05 -8.65
N HIS A 351 -8.53 15.28 -8.14
CA HIS A 351 -9.79 15.87 -7.65
C HIS A 351 -10.08 17.28 -8.20
N ALA A 352 -9.08 17.95 -8.78
CA ALA A 352 -9.22 19.34 -9.21
C ALA A 352 -9.96 19.48 -10.54
N ASP A 353 -10.81 20.50 -10.59
CA ASP A 353 -11.37 20.97 -11.85
C ASP A 353 -10.31 21.70 -12.69
N LYS A 354 -10.65 21.95 -13.96
CA LYS A 354 -9.75 22.61 -14.90
C LYS A 354 -9.32 24.00 -14.39
N SER A 355 -10.21 24.73 -13.72
CA SER A 355 -9.96 26.08 -13.22
C SER A 355 -8.92 26.12 -12.09
N SER A 356 -8.97 25.16 -11.17
CA SER A 356 -8.01 25.08 -10.06
C SER A 356 -6.61 24.75 -10.55
N LEU A 357 -6.48 23.86 -11.54
CA LEU A 357 -5.18 23.55 -12.17
C LEU A 357 -4.61 24.74 -12.93
N GLU A 358 -5.45 25.48 -13.68
CA GLU A 358 -5.04 26.71 -14.37
C GLU A 358 -4.58 27.79 -13.38
N SER A 359 -5.25 27.90 -12.22
CA SER A 359 -4.86 28.83 -11.16
C SER A 359 -3.50 28.46 -10.55
N LEU A 360 -3.22 27.17 -10.32
CA LEU A 360 -1.89 26.74 -9.86
C LEU A 360 -0.82 26.91 -10.96
N GLU A 361 -1.14 26.67 -12.23
CA GLU A 361 -0.23 26.94 -13.35
C GLU A 361 0.14 28.43 -13.43
N SER A 362 -0.78 29.34 -13.08
CA SER A 362 -0.53 30.78 -13.06
C SER A 362 0.49 31.22 -12.00
N LEU A 363 0.73 30.40 -10.96
CA LEU A 363 1.77 30.62 -9.95
C LEU A 363 3.18 30.26 -10.43
N CYS A 364 3.34 29.70 -11.63
CA CYS A 364 4.68 29.44 -12.18
C CYS A 364 5.40 30.76 -12.48
N VAL A 365 6.63 30.90 -11.98
CA VAL A 365 7.44 32.12 -12.17
C VAL A 365 8.17 32.17 -13.52
N ASN A 366 8.27 31.05 -14.23
CA ASN A 366 8.92 30.97 -15.54
C ASN A 366 8.31 29.85 -16.41
N GLU A 367 8.68 29.83 -17.70
CA GLU A 367 8.16 28.85 -18.66
C GLU A 367 8.65 27.42 -18.37
N VAL A 368 9.88 27.26 -17.85
CA VAL A 368 10.45 25.96 -17.47
C VAL A 368 9.55 25.23 -16.47
N GLN A 369 9.03 25.95 -15.48
CA GLN A 369 8.08 25.41 -14.49
C GLN A 369 6.75 25.01 -15.12
N ARG A 370 6.22 25.82 -16.05
CA ARG A 370 4.97 25.51 -16.76
C ARG A 370 5.12 24.25 -17.59
N ILE A 371 6.25 24.08 -18.27
CA ILE A 371 6.57 22.85 -19.02
C ILE A 371 6.62 21.65 -18.08
N ASP A 372 7.28 21.76 -16.91
CA ASP A 372 7.32 20.66 -15.93
C ASP A 372 5.93 20.31 -15.38
N LEU A 373 5.06 21.30 -15.07
CA LEU A 373 3.69 21.04 -14.61
C LEU A 373 2.84 20.40 -15.70
N ARG A 374 2.95 20.84 -16.95
CA ARG A 374 2.30 20.20 -18.10
C ARG A 374 2.74 18.74 -18.24
N ALA A 375 4.04 18.47 -18.16
CA ALA A 375 4.56 17.10 -18.18
C ALA A 375 4.02 16.26 -17.02
N ILE A 376 3.95 16.79 -15.79
CA ILE A 376 3.35 16.11 -14.63
C ILE A 376 1.87 15.77 -14.90
N LYS A 377 1.10 16.72 -15.45
CA LYS A 377 -0.30 16.51 -15.81
C LYS A 377 -0.45 15.40 -16.84
N THR A 378 0.38 15.40 -17.88
CA THR A 378 0.36 14.37 -18.93
C THR A 378 0.78 12.99 -18.41
N ILE A 379 1.75 12.91 -17.48
CA ILE A 379 2.10 11.68 -16.77
C ILE A 379 0.90 11.16 -15.96
N HIS A 380 0.17 12.04 -15.28
CA HIS A 380 -1.04 11.69 -14.55
C HIS A 380 -2.19 11.24 -15.46
N GLN A 381 -2.11 11.50 -16.77
CA GLN A 381 -3.01 10.97 -17.80
C GLN A 381 -2.46 9.69 -18.46
N ALA A 382 -1.47 9.03 -17.83
CA ALA A 382 -0.80 7.81 -18.29
C ALA A 382 -0.08 7.95 -19.64
N ASN A 383 0.04 9.16 -20.18
CA ASN A 383 0.65 9.38 -21.50
C ASN A 383 2.13 9.77 -21.39
N HIS A 384 2.96 8.80 -21.01
CA HIS A 384 4.39 9.02 -20.77
C HIS A 384 5.14 9.45 -22.03
N ASN A 385 4.75 8.97 -23.21
CA ASN A 385 5.36 9.33 -24.49
C ASN A 385 5.09 10.80 -24.84
N LEU A 386 3.86 11.29 -24.64
CA LEU A 386 3.55 12.70 -24.83
C LEU A 386 4.26 13.57 -23.78
N ALA A 387 4.33 13.11 -22.53
CA ALA A 387 5.08 13.83 -21.50
C ALA A 387 6.58 13.94 -21.84
N LEU A 388 7.18 12.88 -22.39
CA LEU A 388 8.56 12.90 -22.88
C LEU A 388 8.72 13.93 -23.99
N LYS A 389 7.81 13.94 -24.98
CA LYS A 389 7.81 14.91 -26.08
C LYS A 389 7.72 16.36 -25.58
N ILE A 390 6.82 16.65 -24.62
CA ILE A 390 6.70 17.99 -24.00
C ILE A 390 8.02 18.42 -23.35
N VAL A 391 8.69 17.50 -22.67
CA VAL A 391 9.97 17.79 -22.00
C VAL A 391 11.09 17.97 -23.02
N ASP A 392 11.12 17.17 -24.09
CA ASP A 392 12.10 17.30 -25.18
C ASP A 392 11.96 18.66 -25.90
N GLU A 393 10.74 19.07 -26.27
CA GLU A 393 10.45 20.39 -26.84
C GLU A 393 10.87 21.54 -25.89
N GLY A 394 10.75 21.32 -24.58
CA GLY A 394 11.24 22.27 -23.58
C GLY A 394 12.76 22.33 -23.50
N LEU A 395 13.44 21.19 -23.62
CA LEU A 395 14.90 21.11 -23.63
C LEU A 395 15.52 21.64 -24.93
N GLU A 396 14.80 21.65 -26.05
CA GLU A 396 15.23 22.37 -27.26
C GLU A 396 15.36 23.88 -27.02
N GLN A 397 14.48 24.44 -26.18
CA GLN A 397 14.51 25.87 -25.82
C GLN A 397 15.46 26.15 -24.64
N PHE A 398 15.57 25.19 -23.71
CA PHE A 398 16.34 25.32 -22.47
C PHE A 398 17.23 24.09 -22.23
N PRO A 399 18.32 23.91 -23.00
CA PRO A 399 19.07 22.65 -23.05
C PRO A 399 19.75 22.27 -21.73
N ASP A 400 20.19 23.26 -20.95
CA ASP A 400 20.93 23.04 -19.70
C ASP A 400 20.03 23.08 -18.44
N GLU A 401 18.70 23.12 -18.60
CA GLU A 401 17.79 23.19 -17.46
C GLU A 401 17.68 21.85 -16.72
N VAL A 402 18.38 21.78 -15.58
CA VAL A 402 18.48 20.59 -14.72
C VAL A 402 17.11 20.05 -14.30
N LEU A 403 16.11 20.91 -14.10
CA LEU A 403 14.75 20.48 -13.74
C LEU A 403 14.12 19.60 -14.84
N LEU A 404 14.23 20.02 -16.11
CA LEU A 404 13.66 19.31 -17.25
C LEU A 404 14.47 18.06 -17.58
N LEU A 405 15.81 18.14 -17.52
CA LEU A 405 16.67 16.96 -17.66
C LEU A 405 16.32 15.91 -16.60
N HIS A 406 16.16 16.32 -15.34
CA HIS A 406 15.79 15.39 -14.27
C HIS A 406 14.38 14.81 -14.48
N ARG A 407 13.43 15.58 -15.04
CA ARG A 407 12.11 15.08 -15.43
C ARG A 407 12.23 14.02 -16.53
N LYS A 408 12.99 14.31 -17.59
CA LYS A 408 13.26 13.39 -18.70
C LYS A 408 13.86 12.08 -18.22
N ALA A 409 14.92 12.14 -17.40
CA ALA A 409 15.54 10.95 -16.84
C ALA A 409 14.54 10.06 -16.07
N ASN A 410 13.61 10.67 -15.31
CA ASN A 410 12.57 9.94 -14.60
C ASN A 410 11.49 9.34 -15.53
N ILE A 411 11.10 10.04 -16.60
CA ILE A 411 10.15 9.51 -17.59
C ILE A 411 10.77 8.32 -18.31
N LEU A 412 12.01 8.46 -18.79
CA LEU A 412 12.77 7.41 -19.48
C LEU A 412 12.89 6.15 -18.61
N ARG A 413 13.19 6.30 -17.31
CA ARG A 413 13.16 5.19 -16.35
C ARG A 413 11.80 4.47 -16.34
N VAL A 414 10.69 5.20 -16.32
CA VAL A 414 9.34 4.61 -16.20
C VAL A 414 8.94 3.87 -17.48
N VAL A 415 9.28 4.42 -18.65
CA VAL A 415 9.01 3.75 -19.94
C VAL A 415 9.97 2.60 -20.25
N GLY A 416 10.98 2.37 -19.40
CA GLY A 416 11.94 1.27 -19.54
C GLY A 416 13.18 1.62 -20.39
N ASP A 417 13.35 2.87 -20.82
CA ASP A 417 14.59 3.32 -21.45
C ASP A 417 15.65 3.65 -20.38
N VAL A 418 16.30 2.59 -19.89
CA VAL A 418 17.30 2.68 -18.82
C VAL A 418 18.55 3.42 -19.29
N GLN A 419 19.01 3.19 -20.52
CA GLN A 419 20.22 3.84 -21.04
C GLN A 419 19.98 5.34 -21.25
N GLY A 420 18.87 5.73 -21.88
CA GLY A 420 18.53 7.15 -22.03
C GLY A 420 18.38 7.88 -20.70
N SER A 421 17.90 7.19 -19.65
CA SER A 421 17.84 7.73 -18.29
C SER A 421 19.23 8.02 -17.71
N ILE A 422 20.20 7.12 -17.93
CA ILE A 422 21.59 7.27 -17.52
C ILE A 422 22.25 8.42 -18.29
N ASP A 423 22.12 8.44 -19.61
CA ASP A 423 22.71 9.47 -20.48
C ASP A 423 22.19 10.86 -20.09
N THR A 424 20.90 10.97 -19.80
CA THR A 424 20.30 12.23 -19.33
C THR A 424 20.84 12.64 -17.95
N CYS A 425 21.08 11.67 -17.06
CA CYS A 425 21.71 11.95 -15.77
C CYS A 425 23.18 12.38 -15.93
N ASP A 426 23.92 11.80 -16.89
CA ASP A 426 25.29 12.21 -17.20
C ASP A 426 25.34 13.67 -17.68
N LEU A 427 24.37 14.13 -18.48
CA LEU A 427 24.24 15.56 -18.84
C LEU A 427 24.03 16.44 -17.59
N ILE A 428 23.17 16.03 -16.66
CA ILE A 428 22.96 16.78 -15.40
C ILE A 428 24.27 16.87 -14.61
N LEU A 429 25.05 15.78 -14.55
CA LEU A 429 26.30 15.73 -13.81
C LEU A 429 27.43 16.50 -14.50
N GLN A 430 27.38 16.67 -15.83
CA GLN A 430 28.29 17.60 -16.54
C GLN A 430 28.01 19.06 -16.14
N ILE A 431 26.74 19.43 -15.99
CA ILE A 431 26.32 20.78 -15.57
C ILE A 431 26.60 20.99 -14.07
N ASN A 432 26.25 20.01 -13.25
CA ASN A 432 26.43 20.04 -11.80
C ASN A 432 26.96 18.68 -11.29
N PRO A 433 28.28 18.51 -11.18
CA PRO A 433 28.90 17.26 -10.71
C PRO A 433 28.47 16.80 -9.32
N GLN A 434 28.01 17.72 -8.46
CA GLN A 434 27.59 17.45 -7.09
C GLN A 434 26.08 17.21 -6.96
N HIS A 435 25.36 16.99 -8.07
CA HIS A 435 23.92 16.83 -8.08
C HIS A 435 23.46 15.44 -7.56
N LEU A 436 23.33 15.33 -6.24
CA LEU A 436 23.02 14.08 -5.52
C LEU A 436 21.85 13.25 -6.11
N LYS A 437 20.73 13.89 -6.48
CA LYS A 437 19.56 13.16 -7.00
C LYS A 437 19.84 12.49 -8.35
N ALA A 438 20.65 13.13 -9.19
CA ALA A 438 21.05 12.58 -10.49
C ALA A 438 22.05 11.45 -10.28
N SER A 439 23.02 11.59 -9.37
CA SER A 439 23.95 10.53 -9.00
C SER A 439 23.24 9.27 -8.46
N ILE A 440 22.22 9.46 -7.61
CA ILE A 440 21.38 8.35 -7.11
C ILE A 440 20.63 7.69 -8.26
N LEU A 441 19.92 8.46 -9.09
CA LEU A 441 19.13 7.90 -10.18
C LEU A 441 20.02 7.18 -11.21
N ARG A 442 21.14 7.80 -11.60
CA ARG A 442 22.14 7.24 -12.52
C ARG A 442 22.67 5.91 -12.03
N THR A 443 23.15 5.83 -10.79
CA THR A 443 23.70 4.57 -10.25
C THR A 443 22.63 3.50 -10.05
N GLN A 444 21.39 3.89 -9.68
CA GLN A 444 20.27 2.96 -9.61
C GLN A 444 19.92 2.37 -10.97
N MET A 445 19.90 3.19 -12.03
CA MET A 445 19.63 2.73 -13.40
C MET A 445 20.81 1.93 -13.94
N GLY A 446 22.03 2.40 -13.72
CA GLY A 446 23.26 1.72 -14.08
C GLY A 446 23.34 0.33 -13.49
N THR A 447 22.98 0.14 -12.22
CA THR A 447 22.94 -1.19 -11.57
C THR A 447 22.04 -2.21 -12.28
N LYS A 448 21.07 -1.74 -13.08
CA LYS A 448 20.19 -2.61 -13.89
C LYS A 448 20.84 -3.15 -15.16
N ILE A 449 21.82 -2.44 -15.72
CA ILE A 449 22.41 -2.76 -17.04
C ILE A 449 23.94 -2.93 -17.02
N TRP A 450 24.64 -2.28 -16.10
CA TRP A 450 26.08 -2.43 -15.93
C TRP A 450 26.43 -3.82 -15.41
N ASN A 451 27.58 -4.36 -15.79
CA ASN A 451 28.11 -5.56 -15.16
C ASN A 451 28.47 -5.29 -13.68
N GLU A 452 28.72 -6.35 -12.92
CA GLU A 452 28.95 -6.33 -11.48
C GLU A 452 30.11 -5.43 -11.04
N ASP A 453 31.25 -5.58 -11.70
CA ASP A 453 32.46 -4.84 -11.35
C ASP A 453 32.32 -3.35 -11.71
N THR A 454 31.66 -3.02 -12.84
CA THR A 454 31.36 -1.64 -13.21
C THR A 454 30.44 -0.97 -12.18
N ALA A 455 29.34 -1.62 -11.79
CA ALA A 455 28.42 -1.04 -10.80
C ALA A 455 29.10 -0.77 -9.46
N ALA A 456 29.96 -1.70 -9.02
CA ALA A 456 30.72 -1.54 -7.80
C ALA A 456 31.70 -0.37 -7.85
N SER A 457 32.49 -0.27 -8.91
CA SER A 457 33.44 0.83 -9.11
C SER A 457 32.72 2.19 -9.14
N GLU A 458 31.55 2.26 -9.77
CA GLU A 458 30.74 3.49 -9.76
C GLU A 458 30.21 3.83 -8.36
N TYR A 459 29.81 2.84 -7.56
CA TYR A 459 29.40 3.08 -6.17
C TYR A 459 30.57 3.50 -5.26
N GLU A 460 31.78 2.98 -5.45
CA GLU A 460 32.97 3.44 -4.73
C GLU A 460 33.22 4.93 -4.97
N LYS A 461 33.19 5.38 -6.23
CA LYS A 461 33.29 6.82 -6.58
C LYS A 461 32.20 7.65 -5.91
N MET A 462 30.98 7.13 -5.82
CA MET A 462 29.88 7.85 -5.17
C MET A 462 30.01 7.91 -3.64
N VAL A 463 30.58 6.87 -3.02
CA VAL A 463 30.90 6.87 -1.58
C VAL A 463 31.97 7.94 -1.29
N GLU A 464 32.99 8.05 -2.13
CA GLU A 464 34.02 9.10 -2.00
C GLU A 464 33.45 10.51 -2.23
N ALA A 465 32.60 10.69 -3.24
CA ALA A 465 32.02 11.98 -3.57
C ALA A 465 30.94 12.43 -2.58
N PHE A 466 30.17 11.50 -2.01
CA PHE A 466 29.04 11.76 -1.11
C PHE A 466 29.09 10.86 0.13
N PRO A 467 30.07 11.05 1.02
CA PRO A 467 30.31 10.14 2.13
C PRO A 467 29.16 10.13 3.16
N ASP A 468 28.40 11.22 3.28
CA ASP A 468 27.23 11.28 4.17
C ASP A 468 25.97 10.64 3.55
N CYS A 469 26.02 10.25 2.26
CA CYS A 469 24.92 9.57 1.59
C CYS A 469 24.98 8.06 1.86
N VAL A 470 24.23 7.64 2.89
CA VAL A 470 24.19 6.24 3.31
C VAL A 470 23.71 5.27 2.23
N LYS A 471 22.91 5.74 1.25
CA LYS A 471 22.41 4.90 0.15
C LYS A 471 23.54 4.30 -0.68
N PHE A 472 24.63 5.03 -0.91
CA PHE A 472 25.77 4.53 -1.68
C PHE A 472 26.54 3.46 -0.89
N HIS A 473 26.75 3.69 0.41
CA HIS A 473 27.31 2.70 1.33
C HIS A 473 26.49 1.41 1.36
N HIS A 474 25.16 1.53 1.48
CA HIS A 474 24.26 0.38 1.47
C HIS A 474 24.35 -0.43 0.17
N GLN A 475 24.39 0.22 -1.00
CA GLN A 475 24.49 -0.50 -2.26
C GLN A 475 25.85 -1.17 -2.46
N LEU A 476 26.94 -0.51 -2.09
CA LEU A 476 28.27 -1.10 -2.14
C LEU A 476 28.41 -2.26 -1.15
N LEU A 477 27.80 -2.14 0.02
CA LEU A 477 27.70 -3.22 1.01
C LEU A 477 26.89 -4.42 0.47
N ASN A 478 25.79 -4.16 -0.24
CA ASN A 478 25.00 -5.23 -0.86
C ASN A 478 25.86 -6.10 -1.78
N TYR A 479 26.68 -5.43 -2.59
CA TYR A 479 27.56 -6.10 -3.53
C TYR A 479 28.68 -6.88 -2.83
N SER A 480 29.46 -6.20 -1.99
CA SER A 480 30.59 -6.81 -1.27
C SER A 480 30.15 -7.99 -0.39
N TYR A 481 29.07 -7.84 0.37
CA TYR A 481 28.56 -8.87 1.28
C TYR A 481 27.80 -9.98 0.56
N SER A 482 26.85 -9.66 -0.32
CA SER A 482 25.91 -10.65 -0.85
C SER A 482 26.39 -11.30 -2.14
N ALA A 483 27.01 -10.51 -3.03
CA ALA A 483 27.39 -10.94 -4.38
C ALA A 483 28.82 -11.51 -4.41
N LYS A 484 29.80 -10.72 -3.96
CA LYS A 484 31.20 -11.15 -3.90
C LYS A 484 31.52 -11.99 -2.67
N ARG A 485 30.72 -11.85 -1.60
CA ARG A 485 30.95 -12.50 -0.29
C ARG A 485 32.34 -12.20 0.26
N ASP A 486 32.83 -10.99 0.03
CA ASP A 486 34.12 -10.50 0.55
C ASP A 486 33.89 -9.76 1.88
N MET A 487 34.11 -10.47 2.97
CA MET A 487 33.92 -9.94 4.33
C MET A 487 34.97 -8.89 4.70
N GLY A 488 36.19 -8.98 4.15
CA GLY A 488 37.25 -8.01 4.40
C GLY A 488 36.94 -6.65 3.75
N TRP A 489 36.43 -6.68 2.52
CA TRP A 489 35.97 -5.47 1.85
C TRP A 489 34.70 -4.91 2.50
N SER A 490 33.74 -5.77 2.85
CA SER A 490 32.52 -5.38 3.56
C SER A 490 32.85 -4.63 4.87
N LYS A 491 33.83 -5.13 5.64
CA LYS A 491 34.31 -4.49 6.88
C LYS A 491 34.78 -3.05 6.64
N LYS A 492 35.62 -2.82 5.61
CA LYS A 492 36.12 -1.49 5.25
C LYS A 492 34.99 -0.51 4.88
N ILE A 493 34.02 -0.97 4.09
CA ILE A 493 32.87 -0.16 3.67
C ILE A 493 32.02 0.24 4.90
N ILE A 494 31.81 -0.69 5.83
CA ILE A 494 31.05 -0.46 7.05
C ILE A 494 31.77 0.54 7.96
N GLU A 495 33.08 0.37 8.17
CA GLU A 495 33.88 1.29 8.99
C GLU A 495 33.85 2.70 8.43
N HIS A 496 34.07 2.86 7.11
CA HIS A 496 33.94 4.15 6.43
C HIS A 496 32.52 4.73 6.54
N GLY A 497 31.48 3.90 6.35
CA GLY A 497 30.10 4.38 6.47
C GLY A 497 29.74 4.84 7.87
N LEU A 498 30.24 4.16 8.91
CA LEU A 498 29.97 4.52 10.31
C LEU A 498 30.77 5.74 10.79
N THR A 499 31.88 6.11 10.14
CA THR A 499 32.59 7.37 10.45
C THR A 499 31.78 8.59 10.01
N HIS A 500 31.02 8.48 8.91
CA HIS A 500 30.19 9.55 8.36
C HIS A 500 28.74 9.52 8.85
N VAL A 501 28.18 8.32 9.01
CA VAL A 501 26.79 8.09 9.38
C VAL A 501 26.70 7.17 10.62
N PRO A 502 27.18 7.61 11.80
CA PRO A 502 27.39 6.75 12.97
C PRO A 502 26.11 6.15 13.57
N LYS A 503 24.94 6.72 13.25
CA LYS A 503 23.64 6.26 13.74
C LYS A 503 22.93 5.30 12.77
N ASP A 504 23.54 4.94 11.64
CA ASP A 504 22.90 4.03 10.69
C ASP A 504 22.81 2.61 11.27
N LEU A 505 21.59 2.20 11.61
CA LEU A 505 21.30 0.88 12.18
C LEU A 505 21.80 -0.24 11.25
N ARG A 506 21.62 -0.10 9.94
CA ARG A 506 21.90 -1.17 9.00
C ARG A 506 23.40 -1.47 8.89
N LEU A 507 24.23 -0.43 8.84
CA LEU A 507 25.69 -0.60 8.90
C LEU A 507 26.12 -1.29 10.21
N LYS A 508 25.52 -0.94 11.35
CA LYS A 508 25.79 -1.60 12.65
C LYS A 508 25.39 -3.09 12.64
N LEU A 509 24.24 -3.43 12.07
CA LEU A 509 23.79 -4.82 11.94
C LEU A 509 24.76 -5.66 11.08
N TYR A 510 25.15 -5.12 9.92
CA TYR A 510 26.11 -5.79 9.04
C TYR A 510 27.50 -5.86 9.65
N LYS A 511 27.90 -4.91 10.51
CA LYS A 511 29.14 -4.98 11.28
C LYS A 511 29.18 -6.26 12.13
N ALA A 512 28.10 -6.53 12.86
CA ALA A 512 28.00 -7.75 13.68
C ALA A 512 28.07 -9.03 12.83
N LEU A 513 27.36 -9.08 11.69
CA LEU A 513 27.40 -10.22 10.77
C LEU A 513 28.79 -10.47 10.17
N VAL A 514 29.47 -9.39 9.73
CA VAL A 514 30.82 -9.48 9.17
C VAL A 514 31.81 -9.97 10.23
N HIS A 515 31.72 -9.46 11.47
CA HIS A 515 32.53 -9.97 12.58
C HIS A 515 32.27 -11.46 12.83
N ALA A 516 31.01 -11.89 12.82
CA ALA A 516 30.65 -13.30 13.01
C ALA A 516 31.24 -14.20 11.90
N HIS A 517 31.10 -13.81 10.63
CA HIS A 517 31.67 -14.54 9.49
C HIS A 517 33.21 -14.59 9.49
N LEU A 518 33.87 -13.56 10.03
CA LEU A 518 35.33 -13.54 10.19
C LEU A 518 35.81 -14.35 11.41
N GLY A 519 34.90 -14.94 12.19
CA GLY A 519 35.23 -15.67 13.42
C GLY A 519 35.54 -14.78 14.63
N GLU A 520 35.30 -13.46 14.53
CA GLU A 520 35.52 -12.46 15.58
C GLU A 520 34.34 -12.48 16.59
N ARG A 521 34.13 -13.64 17.26
CA ARG A 521 32.91 -13.97 18.03
C ARG A 521 32.54 -12.94 19.10
N GLU A 522 33.49 -12.57 19.96
CA GLU A 522 33.26 -11.61 21.05
C GLU A 522 32.84 -10.24 20.52
N LEU A 523 33.46 -9.80 19.42
CA LEU A 523 33.18 -8.51 18.81
C LEU A 523 31.80 -8.50 18.12
N ALA A 524 31.42 -9.62 17.49
CA ALA A 524 30.09 -9.78 16.92
C ALA A 524 28.99 -9.69 18.00
N GLN A 525 29.14 -10.43 19.10
CA GLN A 525 28.20 -10.42 20.22
C GLN A 525 28.14 -9.05 20.91
N HIS A 526 29.30 -8.43 21.16
CA HIS A 526 29.36 -7.09 21.75
C HIS A 526 28.62 -6.06 20.88
N THR A 527 28.92 -6.03 19.58
CA THR A 527 28.26 -5.13 18.62
C THR A 527 26.74 -5.36 18.60
N MET A 528 26.31 -6.63 18.62
CA MET A 528 24.88 -6.95 18.61
C MET A 528 24.17 -6.53 19.91
N ASN A 529 24.81 -6.71 21.06
CA ASN A 529 24.28 -6.27 22.35
C ASN A 529 24.10 -4.74 22.43
N GLU A 530 25.06 -3.98 21.90
CA GLU A 530 24.93 -2.52 21.80
C GLU A 530 23.74 -2.12 20.92
N VAL A 531 23.59 -2.77 19.76
CA VAL A 531 22.48 -2.50 18.84
C VAL A 531 21.13 -2.87 19.46
N LEU A 532 21.02 -3.99 20.16
CA LEU A 532 19.79 -4.39 20.85
C LEU A 532 19.46 -3.45 22.02
N LYS A 533 20.46 -2.88 22.68
CA LYS A 533 20.25 -1.87 23.73
C LYS A 533 19.74 -0.54 23.14
N GLU A 534 20.27 -0.12 22.00
CA GLU A 534 19.86 1.11 21.31
C GLU A 534 18.50 0.94 20.60
N HIS A 535 18.21 -0.26 20.09
CA HIS A 535 17.04 -0.57 19.28
C HIS A 535 16.32 -1.86 19.74
N PRO A 536 15.80 -1.90 20.99
CA PRO A 536 15.22 -3.11 21.58
C PRO A 536 14.00 -3.65 20.84
N ASN A 537 13.32 -2.78 20.08
CA ASN A 537 12.13 -3.12 19.31
C ASN A 537 12.40 -3.38 17.82
N SER A 538 13.66 -3.50 17.38
CA SER A 538 13.98 -3.70 15.96
C SER A 538 13.90 -5.17 15.55
N ASP A 539 12.97 -5.51 14.66
CA ASP A 539 12.84 -6.88 14.12
C ASP A 539 14.10 -7.28 13.34
N ASN A 540 14.69 -6.34 12.61
CA ASN A 540 15.95 -6.55 11.90
C ASN A 540 17.08 -6.88 12.88
N ALA A 541 17.12 -6.22 14.05
CA ALA A 541 18.13 -6.51 15.07
C ALA A 541 17.96 -7.91 15.66
N LEU A 542 16.72 -8.36 15.92
CA LEU A 542 16.44 -9.70 16.42
C LEU A 542 16.86 -10.79 15.42
N ILE A 543 16.49 -10.64 14.14
CA ILE A 543 16.88 -11.64 13.12
C ILE A 543 18.38 -11.59 12.80
N THR A 544 19.01 -10.42 12.83
CA THR A 544 20.47 -10.34 12.75
C THR A 544 21.14 -11.03 13.94
N ALA A 545 20.64 -10.85 15.16
CA ALA A 545 21.14 -11.56 16.33
C ALA A 545 20.98 -13.08 16.18
N ALA A 546 19.85 -13.55 15.65
CA ALA A 546 19.62 -14.96 15.35
C ALA A 546 20.69 -15.51 14.39
N GLN A 547 20.99 -14.79 13.30
CA GLN A 547 22.04 -15.21 12.36
C GLN A 547 23.44 -15.15 12.99
N VAL A 548 23.75 -14.14 13.81
CA VAL A 548 25.03 -14.05 14.51
C VAL A 548 25.23 -15.26 15.44
N GLU A 549 24.21 -15.64 16.23
CA GLU A 549 24.27 -16.84 17.08
C GLU A 549 24.52 -18.11 16.26
N LYS A 550 23.86 -18.25 15.10
CA LYS A 550 24.10 -19.37 14.18
C LYS A 550 25.55 -19.40 13.69
N GLU A 551 26.09 -18.26 13.23
CA GLU A 551 27.46 -18.17 12.69
C GLU A 551 28.54 -18.52 13.72
N ILE A 552 28.30 -18.22 15.00
CA ILE A 552 29.23 -18.59 16.09
C ILE A 552 29.02 -20.02 16.60
N GLY A 553 27.99 -20.74 16.12
CA GLY A 553 27.74 -22.17 16.37
C GLY A 553 26.62 -22.48 17.37
N HIS A 554 25.75 -21.52 17.70
CA HIS A 554 24.67 -21.68 18.68
C HIS A 554 23.29 -21.71 18.00
N PHE A 555 22.85 -22.89 17.55
CA PHE A 555 21.54 -23.07 16.92
C PHE A 555 20.36 -22.80 17.86
N ASP A 556 20.45 -23.20 19.14
CA ASP A 556 19.41 -22.87 20.12
C ASP A 556 19.28 -21.34 20.34
N GLY A 557 20.42 -20.63 20.28
CA GLY A 557 20.44 -19.17 20.32
C GLY A 557 19.78 -18.54 19.10
N GLN A 558 20.00 -19.12 17.91
CA GLN A 558 19.32 -18.72 16.68
C GLN A 558 17.79 -18.84 16.83
N LEU A 559 17.30 -20.01 17.24
CA LEU A 559 15.87 -20.25 17.43
C LEU A 559 15.29 -19.34 18.52
N ALA A 560 16.01 -19.10 19.62
CA ALA A 560 15.57 -18.24 20.71
C ALA A 560 15.32 -16.79 20.25
N TYR A 561 16.20 -16.22 19.42
CA TYR A 561 15.99 -14.88 18.88
C TYR A 561 14.85 -14.81 17.85
N VAL A 562 14.64 -15.86 17.06
CA VAL A 562 13.45 -15.97 16.18
C VAL A 562 12.19 -16.01 17.04
N ASN A 563 12.15 -16.84 18.08
CA ASN A 563 10.99 -16.93 18.98
C ASN A 563 10.72 -15.64 19.75
N ARG A 564 11.76 -14.90 20.16
CA ARG A 564 11.60 -13.58 20.77
C ARG A 564 10.91 -12.58 19.83
N LEU A 565 11.18 -12.66 18.52
CA LEU A 565 10.44 -11.88 17.54
C LEU A 565 8.98 -12.34 17.42
N LEU A 566 8.74 -13.65 17.37
CA LEU A 566 7.39 -14.21 17.30
C LEU A 566 6.56 -13.82 18.53
N GLU A 567 7.11 -13.94 19.74
CA GLU A 567 6.49 -13.50 20.99
C GLU A 567 6.14 -12.01 20.98
N LYS A 568 7.06 -11.16 20.50
CA LYS A 568 6.81 -9.73 20.30
C LYS A 568 5.63 -9.49 19.35
N GLN A 569 5.46 -10.33 18.34
CA GLN A 569 4.35 -10.33 17.40
C GLN A 569 3.11 -11.11 17.90
N ARG A 570 3.14 -11.60 19.14
CA ARG A 570 2.08 -12.43 19.76
C ARG A 570 1.80 -13.72 18.97
N LEU A 571 2.83 -14.28 18.35
CA LEU A 571 2.81 -15.58 17.71
C LEU A 571 3.40 -16.63 18.65
N SER A 572 2.89 -17.86 18.55
CA SER A 572 3.40 -19.00 19.30
C SER A 572 4.87 -19.27 18.94
N PRO A 573 5.69 -19.72 19.89
CA PRO A 573 7.08 -20.04 19.59
C PRO A 573 7.18 -21.26 18.66
N LEU A 574 8.21 -21.27 17.83
CA LEU A 574 8.61 -22.43 17.04
C LEU A 574 9.46 -23.39 17.86
N VAL A 575 9.35 -24.68 17.54
CA VAL A 575 10.17 -25.76 18.05
C VAL A 575 10.91 -26.41 16.90
N SER A 576 12.19 -26.71 17.13
CA SER A 576 13.04 -27.44 16.18
C SER A 576 13.11 -28.91 16.55
N LYS A 577 12.90 -29.78 15.56
CA LYS A 577 13.09 -31.24 15.68
C LYS A 577 14.56 -31.66 15.69
N GLU A 578 15.49 -30.75 15.36
CA GLU A 578 16.92 -31.04 15.28
C GLU A 578 17.78 -29.89 15.86
N GLY A 579 17.94 -29.88 17.19
CA GLY A 579 18.96 -29.09 17.88
C GLY A 579 18.97 -27.59 17.55
N GLY A 580 17.79 -26.97 17.49
CA GLY A 580 17.65 -25.52 17.25
C GLY A 580 17.73 -25.09 15.79
N LYS A 581 17.93 -26.01 14.83
CA LYS A 581 17.90 -25.69 13.40
C LYS A 581 16.54 -25.15 12.96
N ILE A 582 16.56 -24.14 12.08
CA ILE A 582 15.36 -23.42 11.64
C ILE A 582 15.00 -23.65 10.16
N SER A 583 15.70 -24.56 9.47
CA SER A 583 15.30 -24.95 8.11
C SER A 583 13.91 -25.59 8.12
N PRO A 584 13.07 -25.36 7.10
CA PRO A 584 11.65 -25.73 7.09
C PRO A 584 11.34 -27.16 7.56
N GLU A 585 12.17 -28.14 7.19
CA GLU A 585 12.00 -29.55 7.56
C GLU A 585 12.06 -29.84 9.07
N TYR A 586 12.70 -28.96 9.84
CA TYR A 586 12.84 -29.11 11.29
C TYR A 586 11.81 -28.32 12.08
N LEU A 587 11.06 -27.42 11.45
CA LEU A 587 10.16 -26.51 12.13
C LEU A 587 8.82 -27.18 12.50
N SER A 588 8.31 -26.77 13.66
CA SER A 588 6.97 -27.09 14.16
C SER A 588 6.56 -26.01 15.18
N SER A 589 5.30 -25.98 15.60
CA SER A 589 4.85 -25.15 16.72
C SER A 589 3.65 -25.82 17.40
N ASP A 590 3.62 -25.71 18.74
CA ASP A 590 2.49 -26.14 19.54
C ASP A 590 1.52 -24.97 19.67
N SER A 591 0.49 -24.93 18.83
CA SER A 591 -0.59 -23.94 18.90
C SER A 591 -1.94 -24.64 19.03
N LEU A 592 -2.78 -24.18 19.95
CA LEU A 592 -4.14 -24.67 20.11
C LEU A 592 -5.05 -24.08 19.03
N SER A 593 -5.96 -24.89 18.50
CA SER A 593 -6.93 -24.43 17.51
C SER A 593 -8.00 -23.53 18.11
N MET A 594 -8.53 -22.64 17.29
CA MET A 594 -9.61 -21.73 17.65
C MET A 594 -10.82 -21.98 16.73
N PRO A 595 -12.05 -21.96 17.25
CA PRO A 595 -13.24 -22.15 16.43
C PRO A 595 -13.43 -21.02 15.41
N SER A 596 -13.79 -21.38 14.17
CA SER A 596 -13.93 -20.46 13.02
C SER A 596 -15.28 -19.73 13.00
N THR A 597 -15.27 -18.44 12.65
CA THR A 597 -16.51 -17.63 12.52
C THR A 597 -16.51 -16.65 11.33
N VAL A 598 -15.50 -16.65 10.45
CA VAL A 598 -15.30 -15.58 9.44
C VAL A 598 -15.64 -16.02 8.02
N GLY A 599 -15.32 -17.26 7.64
CA GLY A 599 -15.55 -17.82 6.30
C GLY A 599 -14.48 -18.83 5.88
N ARG A 600 -14.77 -19.69 4.91
CA ARG A 600 -13.86 -20.78 4.52
C ARG A 600 -12.67 -20.24 3.72
N VAL A 601 -11.47 -20.78 3.94
CA VAL A 601 -10.26 -20.40 3.17
C VAL A 601 -9.85 -21.51 2.21
N SER A 602 -9.70 -21.21 0.93
CA SER A 602 -9.04 -22.11 -0.02
C SER A 602 -7.57 -21.72 -0.18
N VAL A 603 -6.66 -22.59 0.27
CA VAL A 603 -5.22 -22.42 0.08
C VAL A 603 -4.81 -23.13 -1.20
N ILE A 604 -4.14 -22.41 -2.11
CA ILE A 604 -3.72 -22.92 -3.41
C ILE A 604 -2.21 -23.11 -3.42
N MET A 605 -1.79 -24.35 -3.64
CA MET A 605 -0.40 -24.75 -3.74
C MET A 605 -0.15 -25.36 -5.11
N THR A 606 1.01 -25.06 -5.71
CA THR A 606 1.43 -25.66 -6.98
C THR A 606 2.73 -26.41 -6.83
N THR A 607 2.85 -27.53 -7.54
CA THR A 607 4.06 -28.37 -7.50
C THR A 607 4.41 -28.86 -8.91
N TYR A 608 5.70 -29.08 -9.14
CA TYR A 608 6.24 -29.68 -10.35
C TYR A 608 7.51 -30.44 -10.02
N LYS A 609 7.47 -31.77 -10.21
CA LYS A 609 8.38 -32.76 -9.63
C LYS A 609 8.30 -32.78 -8.11
N ARG A 610 8.41 -33.97 -7.54
CA ARG A 610 8.28 -34.14 -6.10
C ARG A 610 9.48 -33.54 -5.36
N ASP A 611 9.23 -32.53 -4.53
CA ASP A 611 10.20 -31.99 -3.59
C ASP A 611 10.14 -32.76 -2.25
N PRO A 612 11.28 -33.05 -1.58
CA PRO A 612 11.28 -33.65 -0.24
C PRO A 612 10.50 -32.86 0.82
N LEU A 613 10.32 -31.55 0.65
CA LEU A 613 9.60 -30.66 1.56
C LEU A 613 8.09 -30.61 1.29
N LEU A 614 7.58 -31.32 0.28
CA LEU A 614 6.15 -31.29 -0.08
C LEU A 614 5.23 -31.62 1.11
N ASP A 615 5.57 -32.63 1.90
CA ASP A 615 4.78 -32.97 3.10
C ASP A 615 4.89 -31.91 4.19
N VAL A 616 6.06 -31.29 4.35
CA VAL A 616 6.26 -30.18 5.31
C VAL A 616 5.36 -29.00 4.94
N ALA A 617 5.31 -28.63 3.66
CA ALA A 617 4.47 -27.56 3.17
C ALA A 617 2.98 -27.88 3.33
N ILE A 618 2.55 -29.08 2.93
CA ILE A 618 1.16 -29.57 3.07
C ILE A 618 0.74 -29.56 4.55
N ASP A 619 1.53 -30.19 5.41
CA ASP A 619 1.21 -30.32 6.83
C ASP A 619 1.22 -28.95 7.54
N SER A 620 2.08 -28.00 7.11
CA SER A 620 2.08 -26.64 7.68
C SER A 620 0.78 -25.87 7.42
N ILE A 621 0.07 -26.19 6.32
CA ILE A 621 -1.24 -25.61 6.00
C ILE A 621 -2.37 -26.39 6.68
N LEU A 622 -2.31 -27.72 6.70
CA LEU A 622 -3.35 -28.54 7.33
C LEU A 622 -3.40 -28.40 8.86
N ASN A 623 -2.28 -28.01 9.47
CA ASN A 623 -2.13 -27.76 10.90
C ASN A 623 -2.26 -26.27 11.29
N GLN A 624 -2.87 -25.43 10.44
CA GLN A 624 -3.17 -24.05 10.82
C GLN A 624 -4.17 -24.02 11.99
N THR A 625 -4.07 -23.00 12.86
CA THR A 625 -5.02 -22.80 13.98
C THR A 625 -6.44 -22.49 13.50
N TYR A 626 -6.58 -22.00 12.28
CA TYR A 626 -7.86 -21.79 11.60
C TYR A 626 -8.29 -23.05 10.84
N GLU A 627 -9.27 -23.78 11.36
CA GLU A 627 -9.60 -25.13 10.87
C GLU A 627 -10.49 -25.15 9.60
N ASP A 628 -11.30 -24.11 9.36
CA ASP A 628 -12.22 -24.05 8.21
C ASP A 628 -11.48 -23.66 6.92
N LEU A 629 -10.66 -24.58 6.43
CA LEU A 629 -9.90 -24.44 5.21
C LEU A 629 -9.98 -25.68 4.31
N GLU A 630 -9.69 -25.49 3.04
CA GLU A 630 -9.27 -26.56 2.13
C GLU A 630 -7.90 -26.24 1.54
N LEU A 631 -7.10 -27.28 1.31
CA LEU A 631 -5.84 -27.17 0.59
C LEU A 631 -6.03 -27.77 -0.80
N ILE A 632 -5.80 -26.95 -1.83
CA ILE A 632 -5.84 -27.35 -3.23
C ILE A 632 -4.40 -27.42 -3.75
N VAL A 633 -3.91 -28.63 -4.03
CA VAL A 633 -2.59 -28.84 -4.64
C VAL A 633 -2.77 -29.13 -6.13
N VAL A 634 -2.17 -28.31 -6.98
CA VAL A 634 -2.18 -28.48 -8.44
C VAL A 634 -0.80 -28.92 -8.91
N ASP A 635 -0.73 -30.15 -9.42
CA ASP A 635 0.44 -30.73 -10.08
C ASP A 635 0.55 -30.19 -11.52
N ASP A 636 1.61 -29.46 -11.84
CA ASP A 636 1.85 -28.83 -13.16
C ASP A 636 2.43 -29.84 -14.17
N CYS A 637 1.78 -31.00 -14.28
CA CYS A 637 2.14 -32.12 -15.14
C CYS A 637 3.53 -32.69 -14.82
N SER A 638 3.72 -33.13 -13.57
CA SER A 638 5.00 -33.69 -13.15
C SER A 638 5.34 -34.97 -13.92
N PRO A 639 6.62 -35.17 -14.32
CA PRO A 639 7.03 -36.35 -15.07
C PRO A 639 7.30 -37.59 -14.20
N ASP A 640 7.22 -37.45 -12.87
CA ASP A 640 7.43 -38.49 -11.87
C ASP A 640 6.08 -38.94 -11.26
N ASP A 641 6.13 -39.74 -10.19
CA ASP A 641 4.95 -40.28 -9.50
C ASP A 641 4.28 -39.28 -8.53
N ASN A 642 4.61 -37.98 -8.63
CA ASN A 642 4.15 -36.95 -7.70
C ASN A 642 2.61 -36.87 -7.62
N PHE A 643 1.90 -36.94 -8.74
CA PHE A 643 0.44 -36.87 -8.71
C PHE A 643 -0.18 -38.10 -8.05
N SER A 644 0.30 -39.31 -8.35
CA SER A 644 -0.17 -40.53 -7.68
C SER A 644 0.11 -40.51 -6.17
N TYR A 645 1.23 -39.91 -5.75
CA TYR A 645 1.51 -39.69 -4.34
C TYR A 645 0.49 -38.74 -3.69
N LEU A 646 0.19 -37.63 -4.36
CA LEU A 646 -0.80 -36.65 -3.92
C LEU A 646 -2.22 -37.25 -3.81
N GLU A 647 -2.62 -38.13 -4.74
CA GLU A 647 -3.89 -38.85 -4.68
C GLU A 647 -4.00 -39.73 -3.44
N GLN A 648 -2.92 -40.43 -3.08
CA GLN A 648 -2.87 -41.26 -1.87
C GLN A 648 -3.01 -40.40 -0.61
N ARG A 649 -2.28 -39.28 -0.53
CA ARG A 649 -2.38 -38.35 0.61
C ARG A 649 -3.79 -37.72 0.72
N ALA A 650 -4.41 -37.37 -0.41
CA ALA A 650 -5.77 -36.82 -0.42
C ALA A 650 -6.83 -37.84 0.03
N ALA A 651 -6.59 -39.15 -0.14
CA ALA A 651 -7.48 -40.18 0.36
C ALA A 651 -7.49 -40.26 1.91
N GLU A 652 -6.42 -39.80 2.56
CA GLU A 652 -6.26 -39.81 4.03
C GLU A 652 -6.70 -38.48 4.69
N GLU A 653 -6.68 -37.36 3.95
CA GLU A 653 -7.02 -36.03 4.44
C GLU A 653 -8.16 -35.40 3.62
N PRO A 654 -9.40 -35.37 4.14
CA PRO A 654 -10.56 -34.83 3.43
C PRO A 654 -10.48 -33.34 3.05
N ARG A 655 -9.63 -32.55 3.73
CA ARG A 655 -9.41 -31.13 3.40
C ARG A 655 -8.44 -30.94 2.22
N LEU A 656 -7.70 -31.98 1.83
CA LEU A 656 -6.74 -31.97 0.74
C LEU A 656 -7.42 -32.39 -0.58
N ARG A 657 -7.40 -31.50 -1.57
CA ARG A 657 -7.90 -31.74 -2.92
C ARG A 657 -6.75 -31.58 -3.90
N VAL A 658 -6.58 -32.55 -4.78
CA VAL A 658 -5.44 -32.60 -5.69
C VAL A 658 -5.93 -32.63 -7.14
N PHE A 659 -5.21 -31.94 -8.01
CA PHE A 659 -5.50 -31.88 -9.44
C PHE A 659 -4.22 -31.94 -10.25
N GLN A 660 -4.30 -32.49 -11.46
CA GLN A 660 -3.19 -32.50 -12.40
C GLN A 660 -3.52 -31.65 -13.62
N MET A 661 -2.55 -30.86 -14.08
CA MET A 661 -2.60 -30.15 -15.34
C MET A 661 -2.28 -31.10 -16.50
N GLY A 662 -2.95 -30.95 -17.65
CA GLY A 662 -2.66 -31.75 -18.85
C GLY A 662 -1.29 -31.52 -19.47
N GLN A 663 -0.69 -30.35 -19.25
CA GLN A 663 0.68 -30.04 -19.68
C GLN A 663 1.33 -29.02 -18.75
N ASN A 664 2.66 -28.94 -18.77
CA ASN A 664 3.41 -27.98 -17.97
C ASN A 664 3.20 -26.54 -18.48
N GLY A 665 2.50 -25.72 -17.70
CA GLY A 665 2.24 -24.31 -17.97
C GLY A 665 3.01 -23.35 -17.06
N GLY A 666 3.65 -23.86 -16.02
CA GLY A 666 4.28 -23.07 -14.97
C GLY A 666 3.29 -22.65 -13.87
N THR A 667 3.86 -22.22 -12.73
CA THR A 667 3.15 -22.00 -11.46
C THR A 667 1.91 -21.11 -11.58
N TYR A 668 1.92 -20.02 -12.35
CA TYR A 668 0.79 -19.09 -12.37
C TYR A 668 -0.41 -19.62 -13.13
N LEU A 669 -0.19 -20.47 -14.15
CA LEU A 669 -1.31 -21.16 -14.79
C LEU A 669 -1.92 -22.23 -13.89
N ALA A 670 -1.08 -22.99 -13.19
CA ALA A 670 -1.54 -23.95 -12.19
C ALA A 670 -2.27 -23.24 -11.02
N LYS A 671 -1.78 -22.09 -10.55
CA LYS A 671 -2.46 -21.24 -9.55
C LYS A 671 -3.81 -20.77 -10.07
N ASN A 672 -3.86 -20.27 -11.30
CA ASN A 672 -5.12 -19.84 -11.94
C ASN A 672 -6.12 -20.99 -12.03
N PHE A 673 -5.69 -22.22 -12.37
CA PHE A 673 -6.54 -23.40 -12.34
C PHE A 673 -7.02 -23.71 -10.91
N GLY A 674 -6.13 -23.70 -9.92
CA GLY A 674 -6.46 -23.90 -8.52
C GLY A 674 -7.50 -22.89 -7.99
N MET A 675 -7.39 -21.61 -8.40
CA MET A 675 -8.37 -20.56 -8.07
C MET A 675 -9.78 -20.88 -8.57
N GLN A 676 -9.92 -21.67 -9.64
CA GLN A 676 -11.24 -22.09 -10.14
C GLN A 676 -11.85 -23.23 -9.33
N GLN A 677 -10.99 -24.09 -8.80
CA GLN A 677 -11.42 -25.23 -8.00
C GLN A 677 -11.77 -24.81 -6.56
N ALA A 678 -11.42 -23.58 -6.18
CA ALA A 678 -11.60 -23.01 -4.85
C ALA A 678 -13.08 -22.75 -4.49
N LYS A 679 -13.46 -23.23 -3.30
CA LYS A 679 -14.81 -23.12 -2.73
C LYS A 679 -14.89 -22.16 -1.54
N GLY A 680 -13.76 -21.70 -1.01
CA GLY A 680 -13.67 -20.78 0.11
C GLY A 680 -14.07 -19.35 -0.26
N ASP A 681 -14.48 -18.58 0.74
CA ASP A 681 -14.78 -17.15 0.68
C ASP A 681 -13.49 -16.32 0.55
N PHE A 682 -12.38 -16.88 1.00
CA PHE A 682 -11.04 -16.33 0.88
C PHE A 682 -10.13 -17.27 0.10
N LEU A 683 -9.18 -16.69 -0.64
CA LEU A 683 -8.13 -17.40 -1.34
C LEU A 683 -6.78 -17.06 -0.70
N ALA A 684 -5.98 -18.07 -0.44
CA ALA A 684 -4.60 -17.92 0.00
C ALA A 684 -3.66 -18.76 -0.88
N PHE A 685 -2.37 -18.45 -0.86
CA PHE A 685 -1.37 -19.17 -1.65
C PHE A 685 -0.23 -19.72 -0.79
N MET A 686 0.42 -20.76 -1.29
CA MET A 686 1.58 -21.41 -0.67
C MET A 686 2.46 -22.06 -1.75
N ASP A 687 3.79 -22.00 -1.58
CA ASP A 687 4.72 -22.76 -2.42
C ASP A 687 5.01 -24.12 -1.76
N SER A 688 5.36 -25.14 -2.56
CA SER A 688 5.42 -26.55 -2.10
C SER A 688 6.69 -26.92 -1.33
N ASP A 689 7.60 -25.96 -1.14
CA ASP A 689 8.89 -26.12 -0.46
C ASP A 689 9.04 -25.19 0.77
N ASP A 690 7.99 -24.45 1.15
CA ASP A 690 8.03 -23.49 2.25
C ASP A 690 7.34 -23.99 3.53
N TYR A 691 7.66 -23.39 4.67
CA TYR A 691 6.93 -23.61 5.94
C TYR A 691 6.11 -22.38 6.34
N ALA A 692 4.80 -22.58 6.54
CA ALA A 692 3.90 -21.57 7.07
C ALA A 692 3.72 -21.72 8.59
N HIS A 693 3.82 -20.61 9.33
CA HIS A 693 3.54 -20.58 10.76
C HIS A 693 2.06 -20.97 11.02
N PRO A 694 1.73 -21.80 12.04
CA PRO A 694 0.36 -22.28 12.25
C PRO A 694 -0.72 -21.19 12.42
N GLN A 695 -0.33 -20.03 12.95
CA GLN A 695 -1.23 -18.89 13.12
C GLN A 695 -1.29 -17.93 11.91
N LYS A 696 -0.74 -18.31 10.75
CA LYS A 696 -0.68 -17.42 9.57
C LYS A 696 -2.08 -17.01 9.12
N ILE A 697 -2.95 -17.99 8.82
CA ILE A 697 -4.27 -17.71 8.24
C ILE A 697 -5.16 -16.98 9.25
N GLU A 698 -5.13 -17.39 10.51
CA GLU A 698 -5.85 -16.73 11.61
C GLU A 698 -5.52 -15.23 11.68
N ARG A 699 -4.23 -14.88 11.73
CA ARG A 699 -3.78 -13.47 11.79
C ARG A 699 -4.14 -12.66 10.54
N GLN A 700 -4.08 -13.28 9.36
CA GLN A 700 -4.49 -12.63 8.12
C GLN A 700 -5.99 -12.32 8.12
N LEU A 701 -6.82 -13.26 8.58
CA LEU A 701 -8.27 -13.07 8.68
C LEU A 701 -8.64 -12.04 9.74
N GLU A 702 -8.00 -12.07 10.92
CA GLU A 702 -8.16 -11.03 11.95
C GLU A 702 -7.94 -9.63 11.37
N THR A 703 -6.87 -9.47 10.58
CA THR A 703 -6.54 -8.22 9.90
C THR A 703 -7.61 -7.82 8.87
N MET A 704 -8.09 -8.77 8.06
CA MET A 704 -9.16 -8.52 7.08
C MET A 704 -10.51 -8.18 7.72
N VAL A 705 -10.78 -8.69 8.92
CA VAL A 705 -11.99 -8.37 9.70
C VAL A 705 -11.89 -7.01 10.36
N GLN A 706 -10.73 -6.67 10.95
CA GLN A 706 -10.47 -5.36 11.55
C GLN A 706 -10.48 -4.22 10.51
N HIS A 707 -10.16 -4.53 9.26
CA HIS A 707 -10.13 -3.57 8.16
C HIS A 707 -10.97 -4.05 6.97
N PRO A 708 -12.32 -3.92 7.03
CA PRO A 708 -13.21 -4.45 5.99
C PRO A 708 -12.97 -3.92 4.57
N THR A 709 -12.34 -2.75 4.45
CA THR A 709 -11.98 -2.13 3.15
C THR A 709 -10.81 -2.83 2.46
N LEU A 710 -10.00 -3.60 3.20
CA LEU A 710 -8.91 -4.37 2.61
C LEU A 710 -9.45 -5.47 1.70
N GLN A 711 -8.75 -5.61 0.57
CA GLN A 711 -8.98 -6.62 -0.44
C GLN A 711 -7.96 -7.76 -0.33
N GLY A 712 -6.80 -7.49 0.28
CA GLY A 712 -5.84 -8.53 0.61
C GLY A 712 -4.79 -8.14 1.65
N VAL A 713 -4.16 -9.16 2.21
CA VAL A 713 -3.09 -9.05 3.19
C VAL A 713 -1.92 -9.96 2.77
N VAL A 714 -0.71 -9.44 2.88
CA VAL A 714 0.54 -10.19 2.74
C VAL A 714 1.34 -10.05 4.05
N HIS A 715 2.04 -11.10 4.45
CA HIS A 715 2.95 -11.11 5.59
C HIS A 715 4.42 -11.08 5.11
N ARG A 716 5.34 -10.93 6.06
CA ARG A 716 6.77 -11.01 5.79
C ARG A 716 7.28 -12.44 5.85
N CYS A 717 8.36 -12.70 5.14
CA CYS A 717 9.13 -13.94 5.22
C CYS A 717 10.61 -13.68 5.47
N ILE A 718 11.29 -14.73 5.92
CA ILE A 718 12.74 -14.89 5.80
C ILE A 718 13.04 -16.04 4.86
N ARG A 719 14.19 -15.99 4.18
CA ARG A 719 14.69 -17.09 3.35
C ARG A 719 15.79 -17.84 4.08
N ILE A 720 15.68 -19.15 4.11
CA ILE A 720 16.55 -20.05 4.86
C ILE A 720 17.09 -21.13 3.91
N ASP A 721 18.38 -21.46 4.02
CA ASP A 721 18.99 -22.58 3.28
C ASP A 721 19.00 -23.88 4.10
N GLU A 722 19.49 -24.97 3.50
CA GLU A 722 19.56 -26.30 4.14
C GLU A 722 20.45 -26.31 5.41
N SER A 723 21.28 -25.28 5.60
CA SER A 723 22.18 -25.12 6.75
C SER A 723 21.65 -24.14 7.79
N SER A 724 20.37 -23.78 7.72
CA SER A 724 19.69 -22.80 8.58
C SER A 724 20.29 -21.39 8.48
N ASN A 725 20.93 -21.01 7.37
CA ASN A 725 21.36 -19.63 7.16
C ASN A 725 20.20 -18.77 6.71
N ILE A 726 20.00 -17.64 7.39
CA ILE A 726 19.08 -16.60 6.99
C ILE A 726 19.73 -15.74 5.91
N GLU A 727 19.07 -15.56 4.77
CA GLU A 727 19.60 -14.80 3.65
C GLU A 727 19.41 -13.28 3.82
N PHE A 728 20.51 -12.52 3.75
CA PHE A 728 20.49 -11.05 3.79
C PHE A 728 20.75 -10.42 2.41
N ARG A 729 19.75 -10.30 1.53
CA ARG A 729 19.93 -9.67 0.18
C ARG A 729 19.84 -8.15 0.18
N GLY A 730 20.70 -7.49 0.93
CA GLY A 730 20.93 -6.06 0.72
C GLY A 730 19.78 -5.07 0.98
N VAL A 731 18.66 -5.52 1.56
CA VAL A 731 17.62 -4.68 2.20
C VAL A 731 17.27 -5.20 3.60
N GLY A 732 18.11 -6.09 4.14
CA GLY A 732 17.88 -6.82 5.39
C GLY A 732 17.41 -8.27 5.16
N PRO A 733 16.99 -8.96 6.25
CA PRO A 733 16.57 -10.35 6.22
C PRO A 733 15.12 -10.56 5.78
N PHE A 734 14.23 -9.59 6.00
CA PHE A 734 12.80 -9.74 5.68
C PHE A 734 12.46 -9.39 4.24
N ARG A 735 11.53 -10.11 3.64
CA ARG A 735 10.90 -9.74 2.37
C ARG A 735 9.38 -9.74 2.53
N MET A 736 8.72 -8.89 1.77
CA MET A 736 7.30 -9.08 1.47
C MET A 736 7.17 -10.46 0.81
N SER A 737 6.35 -11.33 1.39
CA SER A 737 6.11 -12.65 0.83
C SER A 737 4.92 -12.58 -0.11
N CYS A 738 5.16 -12.39 -1.41
CA CYS A 738 4.06 -12.36 -2.38
C CYS A 738 3.22 -13.65 -2.34
N ILE A 739 3.87 -14.79 -2.04
CA ILE A 739 3.18 -16.08 -1.89
C ILE A 739 2.27 -16.13 -0.66
N SER A 740 2.51 -15.30 0.35
CA SER A 740 1.66 -15.26 1.54
C SER A 740 0.26 -14.71 1.31
N LEU A 741 0.02 -14.09 0.15
CA LEU A 741 -1.19 -13.33 -0.18
C LEU A 741 -2.46 -14.08 0.22
N LEU A 742 -3.28 -13.41 1.02
CA LEU A 742 -4.67 -13.79 1.30
C LEU A 742 -5.58 -12.69 0.76
N ILE A 743 -6.57 -13.06 -0.04
CA ILE A 743 -7.55 -12.16 -0.68
C ILE A 743 -8.96 -12.65 -0.47
N ARG A 744 -9.93 -11.74 -0.60
CA ARG A 744 -11.33 -12.14 -0.74
C ARG A 744 -11.58 -12.75 -2.12
N LYS A 745 -12.50 -13.69 -2.25
CA LYS A 745 -12.83 -14.31 -3.54
C LYS A 745 -13.32 -13.29 -4.57
N GLU A 746 -14.05 -12.26 -4.15
CA GLU A 746 -14.58 -11.21 -5.03
C GLU A 746 -13.47 -10.42 -5.74
N VAL A 747 -12.25 -10.41 -5.20
CA VAL A 747 -11.08 -9.80 -5.86
C VAL A 747 -10.89 -10.44 -7.23
N VAL A 748 -10.90 -11.77 -7.31
CA VAL A 748 -10.75 -12.53 -8.55
C VAL A 748 -11.93 -12.32 -9.49
N GLU A 749 -13.14 -12.22 -8.96
CA GLU A 749 -14.33 -11.93 -9.77
C GLU A 749 -14.23 -10.55 -10.42
N ARG A 750 -13.60 -9.58 -9.75
CA ARG A 750 -13.44 -8.21 -10.22
C ARG A 750 -12.25 -7.98 -11.15
N MET A 751 -11.07 -8.52 -10.83
CA MET A 751 -9.81 -8.28 -11.57
C MET A 751 -9.34 -9.48 -12.41
N GLY A 752 -10.00 -10.62 -12.25
CA GLY A 752 -9.61 -11.87 -12.90
C GLY A 752 -8.37 -12.49 -12.24
N TYR A 753 -7.50 -13.06 -13.07
CA TYR A 753 -6.49 -14.04 -12.67
C TYR A 753 -5.06 -13.47 -12.65
N PHE A 754 -4.09 -14.26 -12.17
CA PHE A 754 -2.67 -13.94 -12.36
C PHE A 754 -2.36 -13.84 -13.85
N ASP A 755 -1.40 -12.98 -14.19
CA ASP A 755 -0.82 -12.99 -15.51
C ASP A 755 -0.23 -14.38 -15.83
N SER A 756 -0.59 -14.94 -16.99
CA SER A 756 -0.27 -16.31 -17.43
C SER A 756 1.20 -16.46 -17.85
N LEU A 757 2.11 -16.25 -16.89
CA LEU A 757 3.55 -16.29 -17.05
C LEU A 757 4.16 -17.50 -16.34
N ARG A 758 5.40 -17.83 -16.70
CA ARG A 758 6.20 -18.82 -15.95
C ARG A 758 6.79 -18.22 -14.67
N VAL A 759 7.06 -16.91 -14.65
CA VAL A 759 7.72 -16.19 -13.55
C VAL A 759 7.23 -14.73 -13.42
N GLY A 760 7.14 -14.22 -12.19
CA GLY A 760 6.98 -12.79 -11.88
C GLY A 760 5.56 -12.21 -11.92
N ALA A 761 4.50 -13.02 -12.04
CA ALA A 761 3.12 -12.52 -12.05
C ALA A 761 2.54 -12.19 -10.67
N ASP A 762 3.17 -12.63 -9.59
CA ASP A 762 2.80 -12.35 -8.20
C ASP A 762 2.82 -10.85 -7.87
N THR A 763 3.92 -10.17 -8.25
CA THR A 763 4.11 -8.74 -8.02
C THR A 763 3.09 -7.93 -8.81
N GLU A 764 2.82 -8.34 -10.06
CA GLU A 764 1.81 -7.73 -10.91
C GLU A 764 0.42 -7.83 -10.28
N PHE A 765 0.02 -9.02 -9.82
CA PHE A 765 -1.30 -9.25 -9.22
C PHE A 765 -1.49 -8.42 -7.95
N ILE A 766 -0.47 -8.38 -7.09
CA ILE A 766 -0.49 -7.59 -5.85
C ILE A 766 -0.62 -6.09 -6.14
N GLU A 767 0.22 -5.54 -7.04
CA GLU A 767 0.16 -4.12 -7.39
C GLU A 767 -1.17 -3.76 -8.10
N ARG A 768 -1.76 -4.71 -8.83
CA ARG A 768 -3.03 -4.50 -9.52
C ARG A 768 -4.22 -4.40 -8.57
N ILE A 769 -4.19 -5.03 -7.39
CA ILE A 769 -5.22 -4.87 -6.36
C ILE A 769 -5.35 -3.38 -5.98
N ASP A 770 -4.24 -2.72 -5.67
CA ASP A 770 -4.24 -1.27 -5.37
C ASP A 770 -4.67 -0.42 -6.58
N ALA A 771 -4.32 -0.83 -7.81
CA ALA A 771 -4.72 -0.12 -9.01
C ALA A 771 -6.24 -0.18 -9.26
N VAL A 772 -6.87 -1.34 -9.01
CA VAL A 772 -8.29 -1.60 -9.26
C VAL A 772 -9.18 -1.09 -8.12
N PHE A 773 -8.78 -1.33 -6.88
CA PHE A 773 -9.61 -1.04 -5.70
C PHE A 773 -9.24 0.28 -4.99
N GLY A 774 -8.11 0.88 -5.38
CA GLY A 774 -7.60 2.09 -4.78
C GLY A 774 -6.42 1.81 -3.85
N LYS A 775 -5.54 2.81 -3.73
CA LYS A 775 -4.30 2.68 -2.97
C LYS A 775 -4.56 2.38 -1.49
N GLY A 776 -3.88 1.37 -0.95
CA GLY A 776 -4.07 0.91 0.43
C GLY A 776 -5.16 -0.15 0.58
N SER A 777 -5.63 -0.72 -0.53
CA SER A 777 -6.53 -1.88 -0.53
C SER A 777 -5.79 -3.17 -0.18
N LEU A 778 -4.47 -3.19 -0.34
CA LEU A 778 -3.60 -4.26 0.11
C LEU A 778 -2.74 -3.80 1.29
N LEU A 779 -2.61 -4.65 2.31
CA LEU A 779 -1.73 -4.41 3.46
C LEU A 779 -0.56 -5.41 3.49
N GLU A 780 0.68 -4.90 3.57
CA GLU A 780 1.84 -5.68 4.03
C GLU A 780 1.92 -5.62 5.56
N ALA A 781 1.48 -6.68 6.21
CA ALA A 781 1.51 -6.80 7.66
C ALA A 781 2.90 -7.30 8.13
N PRO A 782 3.42 -6.80 9.27
CA PRO A 782 4.78 -7.06 9.70
C PRO A 782 5.02 -8.48 10.23
N GLU A 783 4.02 -9.31 10.39
CA GLU A 783 4.13 -10.64 10.98
C GLU A 783 5.10 -11.52 10.17
N LEU A 784 6.00 -12.23 10.87
CA LEU A 784 6.85 -13.25 10.28
C LEU A 784 6.13 -14.58 10.34
N THR A 785 5.47 -14.96 9.25
CA THR A 785 4.69 -16.21 9.21
C THR A 785 5.11 -17.18 8.12
N LEU A 786 6.19 -16.87 7.39
CA LEU A 786 6.72 -17.75 6.35
C LEU A 786 8.24 -17.87 6.45
N PHE A 787 8.67 -19.12 6.41
CA PHE A 787 10.06 -19.56 6.46
C PHE A 787 10.33 -20.22 5.10
N MET A 788 10.84 -19.41 4.17
CA MET A 788 10.93 -19.82 2.77
C MET A 788 12.22 -20.57 2.52
N MET A 789 12.13 -21.69 1.81
CA MET A 789 13.30 -22.46 1.46
C MET A 789 14.07 -21.82 0.31
N ARG A 790 15.40 -21.90 0.36
CA ARG A 790 16.28 -21.50 -0.74
C ARG A 790 17.08 -22.69 -1.22
N HIS A 791 16.67 -23.28 -2.34
CA HIS A 791 17.45 -24.28 -3.05
C HIS A 791 18.40 -23.66 -4.07
N SER A 792 19.48 -24.38 -4.39
CA SER A 792 20.35 -24.04 -5.51
C SER A 792 19.67 -24.17 -6.89
N THR A 793 18.58 -24.93 -6.96
CA THR A 793 17.77 -25.22 -8.16
C THR A 793 16.51 -24.36 -8.28
N SER A 794 16.22 -23.47 -7.32
CA SER A 794 15.00 -22.64 -7.35
C SER A 794 14.93 -21.79 -8.62
N LEU A 795 13.72 -21.58 -9.17
CA LEU A 795 13.47 -20.74 -10.36
C LEU A 795 13.95 -19.29 -10.21
N THR A 796 14.15 -18.82 -8.98
CA THR A 796 14.68 -17.48 -8.67
C THR A 796 16.17 -17.48 -8.30
N GLY A 797 16.81 -18.65 -8.23
CA GLY A 797 18.20 -18.88 -7.84
C GLY A 797 19.22 -18.92 -8.99
N GLY A 798 18.77 -19.04 -10.25
CA GLY A 798 19.63 -19.07 -11.44
C GLY A 798 18.89 -18.84 -12.77
N GLY A 799 19.64 -18.74 -13.88
CA GLY A 799 19.09 -18.56 -15.23
C GLY A 799 18.71 -17.12 -15.61
N PRO A 800 18.10 -16.89 -16.80
CA PRO A 800 17.80 -15.55 -17.34
C PRO A 800 16.75 -14.77 -16.52
N PHE A 801 16.07 -15.43 -15.57
CA PHE A 801 15.05 -14.84 -14.71
C PHE A 801 15.48 -14.68 -13.25
N HIS A 802 16.77 -14.88 -12.94
CA HIS A 802 17.33 -14.74 -11.61
C HIS A 802 17.15 -13.31 -11.06
N ILE A 803 16.70 -13.20 -9.80
CA ILE A 803 16.74 -11.94 -9.05
C ILE A 803 18.04 -11.90 -8.25
N SER A 804 19.01 -11.12 -8.73
CA SER A 804 20.30 -10.95 -8.05
C SER A 804 20.24 -9.88 -6.94
N TRP A 805 21.39 -9.58 -6.34
CA TRP A 805 21.58 -8.44 -5.44
C TRP A 805 21.17 -7.10 -6.07
N ARG A 806 21.11 -7.03 -7.41
CA ARG A 806 20.72 -5.86 -8.22
C ARG A 806 19.21 -5.66 -8.31
N SER A 807 18.43 -6.48 -7.60
CA SER A 807 16.98 -6.58 -7.75
C SER A 807 16.61 -7.06 -9.18
N VAL A 808 15.40 -6.76 -9.63
CA VAL A 808 14.86 -7.17 -10.93
C VAL A 808 15.70 -6.58 -12.08
N ALA A 809 16.11 -7.42 -13.04
CA ALA A 809 16.86 -7.04 -14.23
C ALA A 809 16.36 -7.87 -15.45
N GLY A 810 16.85 -7.54 -16.65
CA GLY A 810 16.51 -8.27 -17.88
C GLY A 810 15.01 -8.26 -18.22
N PRO A 811 14.45 -9.36 -18.75
CA PRO A 811 13.04 -9.46 -19.14
C PRO A 811 12.05 -9.05 -18.04
N ARG A 812 12.31 -9.43 -16.78
CA ARG A 812 11.45 -9.07 -15.65
C ARG A 812 11.38 -7.56 -15.41
N LEU A 813 12.45 -6.80 -15.69
CA LEU A 813 12.42 -5.34 -15.52
C LEU A 813 11.46 -4.71 -16.52
N MET A 814 11.48 -5.18 -17.77
CA MET A 814 10.57 -4.72 -18.81
C MET A 814 9.12 -5.09 -18.49
N HIS A 815 8.87 -6.31 -18.00
CA HIS A 815 7.55 -6.71 -17.50
C HIS A 815 7.03 -5.76 -16.42
N HIS A 816 7.86 -5.42 -15.42
CA HIS A 816 7.49 -4.47 -14.36
C HIS A 816 7.16 -3.07 -14.87
N SER A 817 7.94 -2.55 -15.81
CA SER A 817 7.64 -1.25 -16.44
C SER A 817 6.31 -1.30 -17.20
N ASN A 818 6.11 -2.34 -18.00
CA ASN A 818 4.94 -2.49 -18.86
C ASN A 818 3.64 -2.65 -18.07
N PHE A 819 3.61 -3.50 -17.04
CA PHE A 819 2.39 -3.67 -16.24
C PHE A 819 2.08 -2.43 -15.39
N ARG A 820 3.10 -1.71 -14.87
CA ARG A 820 2.87 -0.48 -14.08
C ARG A 820 2.32 0.66 -14.93
N MET A 821 2.72 0.74 -16.20
CA MET A 821 2.10 1.67 -17.15
C MET A 821 0.62 1.32 -17.37
N TRP A 822 0.29 0.03 -17.50
CA TRP A 822 -1.10 -0.42 -17.59
C TRP A 822 -1.88 -0.16 -16.30
N HIS A 823 -1.29 -0.37 -15.12
CA HIS A 823 -1.90 -0.05 -13.82
C HIS A 823 -2.27 1.42 -13.68
N GLN A 824 -1.45 2.33 -14.22
CA GLN A 824 -1.82 3.75 -14.24
C GLN A 824 -3.06 4.04 -15.11
N GLN A 825 -3.23 3.30 -16.22
CA GLN A 825 -4.45 3.38 -17.04
C GLN A 825 -5.67 2.86 -16.27
N ILE A 826 -5.51 1.83 -15.44
CA ILE A 826 -6.57 1.32 -14.55
C ILE A 826 -6.99 2.41 -13.54
N VAL A 827 -6.03 3.02 -12.85
CA VAL A 827 -6.29 4.10 -11.89
C VAL A 827 -7.04 5.28 -12.52
N GLN A 828 -6.77 5.55 -13.81
CA GLN A 828 -7.44 6.60 -14.59
C GLN A 828 -8.74 6.15 -15.25
N LYS A 829 -9.21 4.94 -14.95
CA LYS A 829 -10.44 4.34 -15.52
C LYS A 829 -10.42 4.21 -17.04
N GLN A 830 -9.23 4.13 -17.64
CA GLN A 830 -9.02 3.84 -19.07
C GLN A 830 -8.98 2.33 -19.35
N SER A 831 -8.76 1.52 -18.31
CA SER A 831 -8.81 0.05 -18.36
C SER A 831 -9.55 -0.48 -17.14
N GLU A 832 -10.28 -1.58 -17.28
CA GLU A 832 -11.00 -2.21 -16.16
C GLU A 832 -10.09 -3.04 -15.23
N GLY A 833 -8.87 -3.34 -15.66
CA GLY A 833 -7.90 -4.12 -14.89
C GLY A 833 -8.18 -5.63 -14.84
N TYR A 834 -9.07 -6.13 -15.71
CA TYR A 834 -9.46 -7.52 -15.76
C TYR A 834 -8.51 -8.38 -16.62
N ILE A 835 -7.94 -9.45 -16.06
CA ILE A 835 -7.20 -10.49 -16.80
C ILE A 835 -8.04 -11.78 -16.87
N PRO A 836 -8.46 -12.22 -18.07
CA PRO A 836 -9.19 -13.47 -18.20
C PRO A 836 -8.28 -14.67 -17.94
N GLN A 837 -8.87 -15.79 -17.51
CA GLN A 837 -8.17 -17.07 -17.33
C GLN A 837 -7.32 -17.46 -18.56
N HIS A 838 -7.92 -17.32 -19.75
CA HIS A 838 -7.25 -17.55 -21.03
C HIS A 838 -7.04 -16.20 -21.70
N MET A 839 -5.79 -15.75 -21.68
CA MET A 839 -5.41 -14.46 -22.23
C MET A 839 -5.22 -14.59 -23.75
N SER A 840 -6.24 -14.22 -24.53
CA SER A 840 -6.13 -14.16 -25.99
C SER A 840 -5.41 -12.91 -26.50
N GLN A 841 -5.47 -11.82 -25.72
CA GLN A 841 -4.80 -10.56 -26.00
C GLN A 841 -4.24 -10.02 -24.69
N ARG A 842 -2.95 -9.68 -24.68
CA ARG A 842 -2.29 -9.16 -23.48
C ARG A 842 -2.55 -7.67 -23.32
N PRO A 843 -2.86 -7.17 -22.11
CA PRO A 843 -3.02 -5.74 -21.85
C PRO A 843 -1.69 -4.97 -21.94
N PHE A 844 -0.57 -5.66 -21.82
CA PHE A 844 0.78 -5.10 -21.91
C PHE A 844 1.77 -6.15 -22.46
N ALA A 845 2.86 -5.65 -23.04
CA ALA A 845 3.89 -6.48 -23.66
C ALA A 845 4.72 -7.25 -22.61
N VAL A 846 5.09 -8.49 -22.94
CA VAL A 846 5.97 -9.35 -22.14
C VAL A 846 6.91 -10.08 -23.07
N ASP A 847 8.14 -10.30 -22.61
CA ASP A 847 9.16 -11.08 -23.31
C ASP A 847 8.68 -12.52 -23.56
N GLU A 848 8.92 -13.05 -24.75
CA GLU A 848 8.50 -14.40 -25.14
C GLU A 848 9.00 -15.48 -24.17
N SER A 849 10.21 -15.30 -23.61
CA SER A 849 10.80 -16.27 -22.68
C SER A 849 10.04 -16.39 -21.36
N GLN A 850 9.24 -15.38 -20.98
CA GLN A 850 8.43 -15.40 -19.75
C GLN A 850 7.03 -15.99 -19.95
N LYS A 851 6.53 -16.05 -21.19
CA LYS A 851 5.16 -16.50 -21.48
C LYS A 851 4.99 -17.99 -21.17
N SER A 852 3.79 -18.33 -20.73
CA SER A 852 3.40 -19.74 -20.65
C SER A 852 2.95 -20.26 -22.02
N THR A 853 3.26 -21.52 -22.32
CA THR A 853 2.98 -22.19 -23.59
C THR A 853 1.60 -22.86 -23.64
N HIS A 854 0.79 -22.75 -22.58
CA HIS A 854 -0.36 -23.63 -22.37
C HIS A 854 -1.60 -23.32 -23.24
N TYR A 855 -1.68 -22.15 -23.89
CA TYR A 855 -2.87 -21.70 -24.64
C TYR A 855 -2.60 -21.19 -26.05
N GLU A 856 -1.42 -21.45 -26.59
CA GLU A 856 -1.12 -21.15 -27.98
C GLU A 856 -1.00 -22.47 -28.75
N TRP A 857 -1.73 -22.57 -29.85
CA TRP A 857 -1.42 -23.57 -30.87
C TRP A 857 0.06 -23.40 -31.24
N ILE A 858 0.86 -24.45 -31.06
CA ILE A 858 2.29 -24.43 -31.35
C ILE A 858 2.50 -24.94 -32.77
N GLU A 859 3.44 -24.34 -33.50
CA GLU A 859 3.79 -24.75 -34.84
C GLU A 859 4.16 -26.24 -34.88
N GLY A 860 3.41 -27.02 -35.68
CA GLY A 860 3.50 -28.49 -35.75
C GLY A 860 2.31 -29.24 -35.13
N MET A 861 1.44 -28.58 -34.36
CA MET A 861 0.19 -29.20 -33.88
C MET A 861 -0.89 -29.20 -34.98
N PRO A 862 -1.81 -30.18 -35.01
CA PRO A 862 -2.93 -30.15 -35.96
C PRO A 862 -3.85 -28.96 -35.72
N LEU A 863 -4.36 -28.37 -36.80
CA LEU A 863 -5.38 -27.32 -36.76
C LEU A 863 -6.74 -27.89 -36.34
N PHE A 864 -7.66 -27.02 -35.90
CA PHE A 864 -9.01 -27.42 -35.53
C PHE A 864 -9.75 -28.04 -36.73
N SER A 865 -9.59 -27.43 -37.91
CA SER A 865 -10.09 -27.93 -39.19
C SER A 865 -9.61 -29.36 -39.48
N GLU A 866 -8.33 -29.64 -39.28
CA GLU A 866 -7.72 -30.96 -39.46
C GLU A 866 -8.25 -31.98 -38.46
N ARG A 867 -8.43 -31.58 -37.19
CA ARG A 867 -9.04 -32.42 -36.15
C ARG A 867 -10.49 -32.80 -36.50
N ILE A 868 -11.29 -31.84 -36.97
CA ILE A 868 -12.67 -32.09 -37.40
C ILE A 868 -12.71 -33.01 -38.64
N GLN A 869 -11.82 -32.81 -39.62
CA GLN A 869 -11.74 -33.66 -40.80
C GLN A 869 -11.31 -35.09 -40.44
N SER A 870 -10.32 -35.23 -39.56
CA SER A 870 -9.88 -36.51 -39.01
C SER A 870 -11.02 -37.23 -38.27
N ARG A 871 -11.73 -36.54 -37.37
CA ARG A 871 -12.90 -37.09 -36.69
C ARG A 871 -13.97 -37.56 -37.69
N HIS A 872 -14.32 -36.73 -38.66
CA HIS A 872 -15.32 -37.08 -39.67
C HIS A 872 -14.92 -38.35 -40.43
N ALA A 873 -13.64 -38.45 -40.83
CA ALA A 873 -13.11 -39.63 -41.48
C ALA A 873 -13.16 -40.86 -40.58
N ARG A 874 -12.73 -40.77 -39.32
CA ARG A 874 -12.73 -41.89 -38.37
C ARG A 874 -14.14 -42.39 -38.06
N TRP A 875 -15.01 -41.47 -37.66
CA TRP A 875 -16.31 -41.86 -37.17
C TRP A 875 -17.20 -42.37 -38.31
N TRP A 876 -17.27 -41.66 -39.44
CA TRP A 876 -18.24 -41.98 -40.50
C TRP A 876 -17.63 -42.92 -41.54
N SER A 877 -16.50 -42.54 -42.14
CA SER A 877 -15.86 -43.36 -43.18
C SER A 877 -15.16 -44.60 -42.61
N GLY A 878 -14.50 -44.47 -41.45
CA GLY A 878 -13.81 -45.54 -40.74
C GLY A 878 -14.72 -46.35 -39.82
N GLN A 879 -16.00 -45.97 -39.70
CA GLN A 879 -17.01 -46.64 -38.89
C GLN A 879 -16.59 -46.90 -37.42
N GLN A 880 -15.83 -45.98 -36.82
CA GLN A 880 -15.46 -46.10 -35.41
C GLN A 880 -16.71 -46.13 -34.50
N ASP A 881 -16.71 -47.05 -33.54
CA ASP A 881 -17.79 -47.21 -32.56
C ASP A 881 -17.59 -46.26 -31.38
N VAL A 882 -18.23 -45.09 -31.45
CA VAL A 882 -18.16 -44.02 -30.45
C VAL A 882 -19.60 -43.60 -30.16
N TRP A 883 -20.11 -43.76 -28.95
CA TRP A 883 -21.54 -43.54 -28.68
C TRP A 883 -22.01 -42.10 -28.96
N GLN A 884 -21.13 -41.11 -28.81
CA GLN A 884 -21.44 -39.71 -29.14
C GLN A 884 -21.75 -39.50 -30.63
N LYS A 885 -21.34 -40.42 -31.51
CA LYS A 885 -21.76 -40.47 -32.91
C LYS A 885 -23.28 -40.44 -33.05
N ALA A 886 -23.95 -41.26 -32.25
CA ALA A 886 -25.40 -41.46 -32.33
C ALA A 886 -26.16 -40.17 -31.98
N LEU A 887 -25.55 -39.27 -31.19
CA LEU A 887 -26.15 -37.99 -30.83
C LEU A 887 -26.28 -37.02 -32.00
N SER A 888 -25.54 -37.23 -33.11
CA SER A 888 -25.67 -36.42 -34.32
C SER A 888 -27.03 -36.57 -35.00
N ALA A 889 -27.74 -37.67 -34.72
CA ALA A 889 -29.07 -37.96 -35.22
C ALA A 889 -30.10 -37.19 -34.36
N LYS A 890 -30.99 -36.40 -34.98
CA LYS A 890 -31.82 -35.41 -34.23
C LYS A 890 -32.72 -36.05 -33.19
N LEU A 891 -33.32 -37.21 -33.47
CA LEU A 891 -34.17 -37.92 -32.51
C LEU A 891 -33.36 -38.46 -31.32
N SER A 892 -32.17 -39.01 -31.58
CA SER A 892 -31.28 -39.54 -30.55
C SER A 892 -30.72 -38.43 -29.66
N GLY A 893 -30.24 -37.33 -30.26
CA GLY A 893 -29.74 -36.17 -29.52
C GLY A 893 -30.80 -35.53 -28.64
N ARG A 894 -32.02 -35.39 -29.16
CA ARG A 894 -33.19 -34.93 -28.40
C ARG A 894 -33.47 -35.82 -27.19
N ALA A 895 -33.64 -37.12 -27.38
CA ALA A 895 -33.95 -38.07 -26.31
C ALA A 895 -32.86 -38.07 -25.22
N TYR A 896 -31.60 -37.94 -25.61
CA TYR A 896 -30.48 -37.81 -24.69
C TYR A 896 -30.59 -36.57 -23.80
N VAL A 897 -30.86 -35.40 -24.40
CA VAL A 897 -30.97 -34.13 -23.66
C VAL A 897 -32.23 -34.08 -22.78
N GLU A 898 -33.33 -34.65 -23.26
CA GLU A 898 -34.55 -34.83 -22.46
C GLU A 898 -34.29 -35.72 -21.23
N GLY A 899 -33.49 -36.78 -21.37
CA GLY A 899 -33.04 -37.63 -20.26
C GLY A 899 -32.15 -36.92 -19.23
N LEU A 900 -31.52 -35.80 -19.59
CA LEU A 900 -30.80 -34.92 -18.66
C LEU A 900 -31.72 -33.94 -17.92
N GLY A 901 -33.04 -33.99 -18.17
CA GLY A 901 -34.02 -33.09 -17.56
C GLY A 901 -34.09 -31.70 -18.20
N LEU A 902 -33.54 -31.54 -19.41
CA LEU A 902 -33.48 -30.26 -20.12
C LEU A 902 -34.60 -30.14 -21.17
N LYS A 903 -34.99 -28.90 -21.47
CA LYS A 903 -36.09 -28.60 -22.39
C LYS A 903 -35.72 -28.92 -23.83
N VAL A 904 -36.58 -29.69 -24.49
CA VAL A 904 -36.58 -29.97 -25.93
C VAL A 904 -37.91 -29.49 -26.55
N PRO A 905 -38.06 -29.35 -27.88
CA PRO A 905 -39.36 -29.09 -28.53
C PRO A 905 -40.40 -30.16 -28.17
N GLU A 906 -41.69 -30.06 -28.45
CA GLU A 906 -42.58 -31.25 -28.36
C GLU A 906 -42.51 -32.08 -29.65
N LEU A 907 -42.46 -33.42 -29.57
CA LEU A 907 -42.48 -34.29 -30.76
C LEU A 907 -43.92 -34.73 -31.05
N TYR A 908 -44.46 -34.38 -32.22
CA TYR A 908 -45.82 -34.75 -32.62
C TYR A 908 -45.88 -36.06 -33.41
N TRP A 909 -44.88 -36.30 -34.25
CA TRP A 909 -44.81 -37.50 -35.07
C TRP A 909 -43.37 -37.76 -35.53
N SER A 910 -42.99 -39.02 -35.68
CA SER A 910 -41.82 -39.41 -36.47
C SER A 910 -42.09 -40.72 -37.20
N GLY A 911 -41.47 -40.91 -38.35
CA GLY A 911 -41.64 -42.12 -39.15
C GLY A 911 -40.78 -42.15 -40.40
N SER A 912 -40.42 -43.36 -40.82
CA SER A 912 -39.59 -43.61 -42.00
C SER A 912 -40.39 -43.67 -43.30
N ASP A 913 -41.70 -43.88 -43.22
CA ASP A 913 -42.59 -43.89 -44.38
C ASP A 913 -43.36 -42.57 -44.46
N ILE A 914 -43.07 -41.79 -45.51
CA ILE A 914 -43.76 -40.52 -45.76
C ILE A 914 -45.22 -40.69 -46.16
N GLU A 915 -45.63 -41.89 -46.62
CA GLU A 915 -47.06 -42.16 -46.87
C GLU A 915 -47.88 -42.14 -45.56
N GLU A 916 -47.21 -42.34 -44.41
CA GLU A 916 -47.82 -42.31 -43.08
C GLU A 916 -47.78 -40.92 -42.43
N LEU A 917 -47.33 -39.88 -43.16
CA LEU A 917 -47.38 -38.50 -42.65
C LEU A 917 -48.81 -38.17 -42.20
N PRO A 918 -49.01 -37.58 -41.00
CA PRO A 918 -50.34 -37.23 -40.53
C PRO A 918 -50.96 -36.12 -41.39
N GLU A 919 -52.29 -36.12 -41.48
CA GLU A 919 -53.02 -35.02 -42.10
C GLU A 919 -52.77 -33.72 -41.33
N PHE A 920 -52.40 -32.63 -42.01
CA PHE A 920 -52.01 -31.38 -41.34
C PHE A 920 -53.13 -30.76 -40.50
N SER A 921 -54.39 -31.09 -40.80
CA SER A 921 -55.55 -30.72 -39.99
C SER A 921 -55.60 -31.40 -38.61
N THR A 922 -54.83 -32.48 -38.42
CA THR A 922 -54.72 -33.21 -37.15
C THR A 922 -53.55 -32.73 -36.28
N LEU A 923 -52.69 -31.88 -36.83
CA LEU A 923 -51.55 -31.27 -36.13
C LEU A 923 -51.94 -29.89 -35.56
N PRO A 924 -51.17 -29.36 -34.59
CA PRO A 924 -51.30 -27.97 -34.19
C PRO A 924 -51.15 -27.01 -35.37
N SER A 925 -51.71 -25.81 -35.27
CA SER A 925 -51.63 -24.81 -36.34
C SER A 925 -50.19 -24.40 -36.69
N LYS A 926 -49.23 -24.67 -35.79
CA LYS A 926 -47.80 -24.38 -35.97
C LYS A 926 -46.97 -25.62 -35.67
N PHE A 927 -46.13 -26.03 -36.61
CA PHE A 927 -45.22 -27.17 -36.46
C PHE A 927 -44.04 -27.04 -37.42
N VAL A 928 -42.94 -27.76 -37.14
CA VAL A 928 -41.83 -27.89 -38.08
C VAL A 928 -41.67 -29.34 -38.50
N LEU A 929 -41.64 -29.58 -39.82
CA LEU A 929 -41.35 -30.87 -40.43
C LEU A 929 -39.92 -30.84 -40.94
N LYS A 930 -39.10 -31.83 -40.57
CA LYS A 930 -37.69 -31.92 -40.98
C LYS A 930 -37.19 -33.37 -41.02
N PRO A 931 -36.15 -33.66 -41.82
CA PRO A 931 -35.49 -34.96 -41.76
C PRO A 931 -34.66 -35.09 -40.48
N GLU A 932 -34.60 -36.31 -39.97
CA GLU A 932 -33.86 -36.72 -38.78
C GLU A 932 -32.35 -36.53 -39.00
N GLU A 933 -31.83 -37.04 -40.11
CA GLU A 933 -30.46 -36.79 -40.55
C GLU A 933 -30.38 -35.61 -41.53
N GLY A 934 -29.25 -34.90 -41.51
CA GLY A 934 -28.94 -33.85 -42.49
C GLY A 934 -28.75 -32.46 -41.87
N TRP A 935 -28.00 -31.65 -42.61
CA TRP A 935 -27.41 -30.37 -42.17
C TRP A 935 -27.87 -29.17 -43.01
N SER A 936 -28.81 -29.41 -43.92
CA SER A 936 -29.36 -28.42 -44.85
C SER A 936 -30.75 -27.99 -44.38
N SER A 937 -31.13 -26.75 -44.65
CA SER A 937 -32.52 -26.31 -44.52
C SER A 937 -33.42 -26.83 -45.64
N LYS A 938 -32.85 -27.48 -46.66
CA LYS A 938 -33.64 -28.20 -47.66
C LYS A 938 -34.42 -29.32 -46.96
N ASN A 939 -35.70 -29.45 -47.29
CA ASN A 939 -36.65 -30.36 -46.67
C ASN A 939 -37.02 -30.01 -45.21
N VAL A 940 -36.74 -28.78 -44.77
CA VAL A 940 -37.24 -28.24 -43.49
C VAL A 940 -38.40 -27.29 -43.81
N TYR A 941 -39.56 -27.53 -43.21
CA TYR A 941 -40.79 -26.76 -43.45
C TYR A 941 -41.30 -26.23 -42.12
N CYS A 942 -41.30 -24.91 -41.93
CA CYS A 942 -41.78 -24.26 -40.71
C CYS A 942 -43.22 -23.80 -40.94
N MET A 943 -44.19 -24.64 -40.63
CA MET A 943 -45.59 -24.44 -40.98
C MET A 943 -46.31 -23.56 -39.96
N ASP A 944 -47.03 -22.55 -40.44
CA ASP A 944 -47.99 -21.74 -39.69
C ASP A 944 -49.29 -21.61 -40.51
N ASN A 945 -50.37 -22.21 -40.02
CA ASN A 945 -51.69 -22.23 -40.67
C ASN A 945 -51.64 -22.66 -42.15
N GLY A 946 -50.84 -23.68 -42.47
CA GLY A 946 -50.70 -24.23 -43.82
C GLY A 946 -49.76 -23.44 -44.75
N SER A 947 -49.10 -22.40 -44.26
CA SER A 947 -48.05 -21.67 -44.97
C SER A 947 -46.68 -21.94 -44.35
N ASP A 948 -45.68 -22.22 -45.17
CA ASP A 948 -44.30 -22.32 -44.72
C ASP A 948 -43.69 -20.92 -44.52
N ILE A 949 -43.24 -20.63 -43.31
CA ILE A 949 -42.67 -19.35 -42.91
C ILE A 949 -41.39 -19.05 -43.68
N LEU A 950 -40.63 -20.08 -44.07
CA LEU A 950 -39.35 -19.91 -44.76
C LEU A 950 -39.55 -19.45 -46.21
N THR A 951 -40.42 -20.14 -46.95
CA THR A 951 -40.66 -19.87 -48.38
C THR A 951 -41.86 -18.96 -48.66
N HIS A 952 -42.70 -18.69 -47.66
CA HIS A 952 -44.00 -18.02 -47.79
C HIS A 952 -44.99 -18.70 -48.74
N GLN A 953 -44.80 -19.99 -49.04
CA GLN A 953 -45.71 -20.77 -49.87
C GLN A 953 -46.77 -21.46 -49.01
N THR A 954 -48.01 -21.52 -49.50
CA THR A 954 -49.04 -22.41 -48.94
C THR A 954 -48.78 -23.82 -49.45
N LEU A 955 -48.51 -24.76 -48.55
CA LEU A 955 -48.14 -26.14 -48.89
C LEU A 955 -49.06 -27.12 -48.17
N SER A 956 -49.68 -28.01 -48.93
CA SER A 956 -50.43 -29.15 -48.38
C SER A 956 -49.50 -30.31 -48.04
N ARG A 957 -50.04 -31.31 -47.32
CA ARG A 957 -49.37 -32.59 -47.05
C ARG A 957 -48.89 -33.24 -48.35
N ASP A 958 -49.74 -33.30 -49.36
CA ASP A 958 -49.43 -33.90 -50.66
C ASP A 958 -48.33 -33.14 -51.41
N ASP A 959 -48.29 -31.81 -51.30
CA ASP A 959 -47.24 -30.98 -51.91
C ASP A 959 -45.87 -31.29 -51.30
N ILE A 960 -45.80 -31.36 -49.96
CA ILE A 960 -44.57 -31.70 -49.24
C ILE A 960 -44.15 -33.14 -49.56
N MET A 961 -45.09 -34.11 -49.55
CA MET A 961 -44.79 -35.49 -49.94
C MET A 961 -44.24 -35.58 -51.36
N LYS A 962 -44.83 -34.86 -52.31
CA LYS A 962 -44.35 -34.81 -53.70
C LYS A 962 -42.96 -34.21 -53.79
N HIS A 963 -42.69 -33.15 -53.04
CA HIS A 963 -41.36 -32.53 -52.96
C HIS A 963 -40.34 -33.53 -52.43
N LEU A 964 -40.59 -34.17 -51.29
CA LEU A 964 -39.71 -35.17 -50.68
C LEU A 964 -39.46 -36.37 -51.62
N LYS A 965 -40.48 -36.87 -52.32
CA LYS A 965 -40.34 -37.96 -53.32
C LYS A 965 -39.45 -37.59 -54.50
N SER A 966 -39.32 -36.30 -54.81
CA SER A 966 -38.50 -35.79 -55.90
C SER A 966 -37.12 -35.29 -55.47
N ASP A 967 -36.86 -35.18 -54.17
CA ASP A 967 -35.60 -34.67 -53.64
C ASP A 967 -34.52 -35.75 -53.62
N ASP A 968 -33.36 -35.44 -54.22
CA ASP A 968 -32.25 -36.39 -54.36
C ASP A 968 -31.74 -36.90 -53.00
N PHE A 969 -31.70 -36.05 -51.97
CA PHE A 969 -31.21 -36.44 -50.65
C PHE A 969 -32.18 -37.43 -49.99
N TYR A 970 -33.48 -37.13 -50.00
CA TYR A 970 -34.49 -38.02 -49.46
C TYR A 970 -34.55 -39.35 -50.24
N VAL A 971 -34.51 -39.33 -51.57
CA VAL A 971 -34.54 -40.54 -52.40
C VAL A 971 -33.33 -41.46 -52.13
N GLN A 972 -32.15 -40.88 -51.93
CA GLN A 972 -30.92 -41.65 -51.70
C GLN A 972 -30.79 -42.18 -50.26
N LYS A 973 -31.17 -41.37 -49.27
CA LYS A 973 -30.95 -41.68 -47.85
C LYS A 973 -32.17 -42.25 -47.14
N LYS A 974 -33.38 -41.91 -47.60
CA LYS A 974 -34.66 -42.20 -46.94
C LYS A 974 -34.59 -41.98 -45.42
N PRO A 975 -34.17 -40.78 -44.97
CA PRO A 975 -34.07 -40.50 -43.55
C PRO A 975 -35.46 -40.55 -42.90
N GLU A 976 -35.52 -40.88 -41.61
CA GLU A 976 -36.74 -40.71 -40.84
C GLU A 976 -37.17 -39.23 -40.90
N ILE A 977 -38.48 -38.98 -41.02
CA ILE A 977 -39.04 -37.63 -40.95
C ILE A 977 -39.59 -37.42 -39.55
N MET A 978 -39.40 -36.23 -39.01
CA MET A 978 -39.97 -35.82 -37.72
C MET A 978 -40.79 -34.54 -37.88
N ILE A 979 -41.87 -34.47 -37.11
CA ILE A 979 -42.73 -33.30 -36.95
C ILE A 979 -42.71 -32.92 -35.47
N GLU A 980 -42.24 -31.72 -35.17
CA GLU A 980 -42.13 -31.21 -33.81
C GLU A 980 -42.75 -29.81 -33.68
N GLU A 981 -42.84 -29.34 -32.44
CA GLU A 981 -43.28 -28.01 -32.07
C GLU A 981 -42.47 -26.92 -32.80
N LEU A 982 -43.18 -25.99 -33.44
CA LEU A 982 -42.56 -24.75 -33.89
C LEU A 982 -42.45 -23.79 -32.70
N LEU A 983 -41.23 -23.69 -32.15
CA LEU A 983 -40.92 -22.88 -30.98
C LEU A 983 -41.24 -21.38 -31.18
N THR A 984 -41.70 -20.74 -30.10
CA THR A 984 -42.05 -19.31 -30.09
C THR A 984 -40.88 -18.46 -29.55
N PRO A 985 -40.45 -17.39 -30.24
CA PRO A 985 -39.38 -16.50 -29.78
C PRO A 985 -39.76 -15.75 -28.48
N GLU A 986 -38.76 -15.38 -27.68
CA GLU A 986 -38.95 -14.71 -26.38
C GLU A 986 -39.48 -13.26 -26.47
N ASN A 987 -39.15 -12.53 -27.54
CA ASN A 987 -39.44 -11.10 -27.65
C ASN A 987 -40.23 -10.78 -28.94
N LYS A 988 -41.53 -10.46 -28.81
CA LYS A 988 -42.40 -10.09 -29.95
C LYS A 988 -42.07 -8.71 -30.56
N SER A 989 -41.17 -7.95 -29.93
CA SER A 989 -40.87 -6.54 -30.26
C SER A 989 -39.90 -6.37 -31.45
N ALA A 990 -39.22 -7.43 -31.89
CA ALA A 990 -38.14 -7.37 -32.88
C ALA A 990 -38.52 -7.87 -34.29
N GLY A 991 -39.78 -8.21 -34.57
CA GLY A 991 -40.20 -8.70 -35.90
C GLY A 991 -39.68 -10.09 -36.27
N ASP A 992 -38.98 -10.78 -35.38
CA ASP A 992 -38.48 -12.15 -35.57
C ASP A 992 -39.66 -13.16 -35.50
N VAL A 993 -39.91 -13.90 -36.59
CA VAL A 993 -40.98 -14.91 -36.69
C VAL A 993 -40.53 -16.29 -36.15
N LEU A 994 -39.21 -16.52 -36.11
CA LEU A 994 -38.58 -17.75 -35.63
C LEU A 994 -37.64 -17.44 -34.46
N PRO A 995 -37.44 -18.37 -33.50
CA PRO A 995 -36.50 -18.19 -32.41
C PRO A 995 -35.06 -18.08 -32.93
N ARG A 996 -34.26 -17.27 -32.24
CA ARG A 996 -32.83 -17.13 -32.55
C ARG A 996 -32.08 -18.39 -32.20
N ASP A 997 -31.18 -18.76 -33.11
CA ASP A 997 -30.41 -19.99 -33.10
C ASP A 997 -28.97 -19.70 -32.65
N TYR A 998 -28.63 -20.18 -31.44
CA TYR A 998 -27.34 -19.99 -30.78
C TYR A 998 -26.51 -21.27 -30.85
N LYS A 999 -25.32 -21.18 -31.43
CA LYS A 999 -24.42 -22.31 -31.67
C LYS A 999 -23.20 -22.24 -30.76
N PHE A 1000 -23.13 -23.13 -29.79
CA PHE A 1000 -22.07 -23.16 -28.79
C PHE A 1000 -21.00 -24.18 -29.16
N TYR A 1001 -19.77 -23.74 -29.37
CA TYR A 1001 -18.61 -24.60 -29.54
C TYR A 1001 -18.09 -24.98 -28.16
N CYS A 1002 -18.29 -26.24 -27.77
CA CYS A 1002 -18.02 -26.73 -26.43
C CYS A 1002 -16.93 -27.79 -26.46
N PHE A 1003 -15.96 -27.70 -25.58
CA PHE A 1003 -14.93 -28.70 -25.31
C PHE A 1003 -15.21 -29.26 -23.91
N GLY A 1004 -16.02 -30.32 -23.83
CA GLY A 1004 -16.63 -30.75 -22.57
C GLY A 1004 -17.58 -29.67 -22.06
N GLU A 1005 -17.49 -29.31 -20.78
CA GLU A 1005 -18.31 -28.21 -20.20
C GLU A 1005 -17.84 -26.80 -20.62
N LYS A 1006 -16.68 -26.68 -21.27
CA LYS A 1006 -16.08 -25.39 -21.61
C LYS A 1006 -16.60 -24.83 -22.93
N ILE A 1007 -17.30 -23.70 -22.86
CA ILE A 1007 -17.76 -22.94 -24.03
C ILE A 1007 -16.64 -22.00 -24.47
N VAL A 1008 -16.24 -22.05 -25.75
CA VAL A 1008 -15.10 -21.23 -26.26
C VAL A 1008 -15.48 -20.25 -27.37
N LEU A 1009 -16.59 -20.52 -28.07
CA LEU A 1009 -17.11 -19.70 -29.16
C LEU A 1009 -18.62 -19.86 -29.24
N ILE A 1010 -19.33 -18.75 -29.41
CA ILE A 1010 -20.78 -18.72 -29.64
C ILE A 1010 -21.02 -18.11 -31.02
N HIS A 1011 -21.81 -18.77 -31.85
CA HIS A 1011 -22.20 -18.27 -33.16
C HIS A 1011 -23.72 -18.07 -33.22
N VAL A 1012 -24.16 -16.86 -33.52
CA VAL A 1012 -25.57 -16.52 -33.79
C VAL A 1012 -25.71 -16.13 -35.25
N ALA A 1013 -26.66 -16.73 -35.95
CA ALA A 1013 -26.95 -16.41 -37.35
C ALA A 1013 -28.32 -15.74 -37.47
N LEU A 1014 -28.33 -14.47 -37.87
CA LEU A 1014 -29.55 -13.72 -38.18
C LEU A 1014 -29.83 -13.88 -39.68
N ARG A 1015 -30.85 -14.69 -40.00
CA ARG A 1015 -31.22 -14.98 -41.39
C ARG A 1015 -32.14 -13.88 -41.91
N ARG A 1016 -31.59 -12.95 -42.70
CA ARG A 1016 -32.35 -11.87 -43.35
C ARG A 1016 -32.83 -12.22 -44.75
N SER A 1017 -32.24 -13.24 -45.40
CA SER A 1017 -32.68 -13.71 -46.72
C SER A 1017 -32.31 -15.18 -46.96
N GLU A 1018 -33.27 -15.94 -47.48
CA GLU A 1018 -33.05 -17.31 -47.92
C GLU A 1018 -32.41 -17.39 -49.32
N ILE A 1019 -32.70 -16.40 -50.18
CA ILE A 1019 -32.24 -16.35 -51.57
C ILE A 1019 -30.85 -15.73 -51.64
N ASN A 1020 -30.63 -14.60 -50.97
CA ASN A 1020 -29.35 -13.90 -50.97
C ASN A 1020 -28.61 -14.08 -49.64
N LYS A 1021 -27.77 -15.12 -49.58
CA LYS A 1021 -27.02 -15.48 -48.37
C LYS A 1021 -26.08 -14.39 -47.85
N GLU A 1022 -25.65 -13.45 -48.69
CA GLU A 1022 -24.82 -12.29 -48.28
C GLU A 1022 -25.56 -11.28 -47.40
N LEU A 1023 -26.89 -11.33 -47.39
CA LEU A 1023 -27.71 -10.50 -46.51
C LEU A 1023 -27.81 -11.07 -45.09
N ASN A 1024 -27.42 -12.33 -44.88
CA ASN A 1024 -27.44 -12.95 -43.55
C ASN A 1024 -26.29 -12.39 -42.70
N GLU A 1025 -26.60 -12.08 -41.45
CA GLU A 1025 -25.63 -11.53 -40.50
C GLU A 1025 -25.18 -12.61 -39.52
N HIS A 1026 -23.88 -12.72 -39.32
CA HIS A 1026 -23.28 -13.71 -38.43
C HIS A 1026 -22.55 -12.99 -37.29
N HIS A 1027 -22.98 -13.23 -36.06
CA HIS A 1027 -22.30 -12.77 -34.86
C HIS A 1027 -21.49 -13.92 -34.27
N TYR A 1028 -20.20 -13.69 -34.07
CA TYR A 1028 -19.32 -14.63 -33.37
C TYR A 1028 -18.88 -13.97 -32.07
N LEU A 1029 -19.22 -14.60 -30.94
CA LEU A 1029 -19.12 -14.03 -29.61
C LEU A 1029 -18.24 -14.91 -28.72
N LYS A 1030 -17.54 -14.26 -27.78
CA LYS A 1030 -16.85 -14.91 -26.65
C LYS A 1030 -17.88 -15.35 -25.59
N PRO A 1031 -17.51 -16.25 -24.64
CA PRO A 1031 -18.44 -16.74 -23.61
C PRO A 1031 -19.11 -15.66 -22.74
N ASN A 1032 -18.48 -14.49 -22.59
CA ASN A 1032 -19.02 -13.31 -21.91
C ASN A 1032 -19.89 -12.42 -22.83
N PHE A 1033 -20.29 -12.92 -24.01
CA PHE A 1033 -21.20 -12.29 -24.96
C PHE A 1033 -20.69 -11.00 -25.63
N VAL A 1034 -19.37 -10.83 -25.75
CA VAL A 1034 -18.77 -9.76 -26.57
C VAL A 1034 -18.29 -10.30 -27.92
N PRO A 1035 -18.27 -9.48 -29.00
CA PRO A 1035 -17.75 -9.90 -30.29
C PRO A 1035 -16.32 -10.45 -30.21
N LEU A 1036 -16.02 -11.49 -31.00
CA LEU A 1036 -14.70 -12.15 -31.01
C LEU A 1036 -13.59 -11.21 -31.51
N GLY A 1037 -13.92 -10.25 -32.38
CA GLY A 1037 -12.98 -9.31 -33.00
C GLY A 1037 -12.19 -9.89 -34.19
N GLU A 1038 -12.10 -11.21 -34.28
CA GLU A 1038 -11.44 -11.92 -35.38
C GLU A 1038 -12.45 -12.48 -36.38
N LYS A 1039 -12.10 -12.47 -37.67
CA LYS A 1039 -12.93 -13.06 -38.72
C LYS A 1039 -12.93 -14.58 -38.56
N VAL A 1040 -14.08 -15.19 -38.23
CA VAL A 1040 -14.15 -16.65 -37.97
C VAL A 1040 -14.11 -17.48 -39.25
N MET A 1041 -14.95 -17.14 -40.22
CA MET A 1041 -15.06 -17.86 -41.49
C MET A 1041 -14.54 -16.98 -42.64
N LYS A 1042 -13.64 -17.53 -43.47
CA LYS A 1042 -12.99 -16.82 -44.59
C LYS A 1042 -14.00 -16.16 -45.54
N HIS A 1043 -15.13 -16.82 -45.79
CA HIS A 1043 -16.10 -16.45 -46.82
C HIS A 1043 -17.44 -15.90 -46.29
N ARG A 1044 -17.60 -15.67 -44.98
CA ARG A 1044 -18.86 -15.13 -44.43
C ARG A 1044 -18.73 -13.67 -44.03
N LYS A 1045 -19.80 -12.91 -44.24
CA LYS A 1045 -19.98 -11.59 -43.65
C LYS A 1045 -20.21 -11.74 -42.15
N GLN A 1046 -19.30 -11.17 -41.36
CA GLN A 1046 -19.37 -11.16 -39.90
C GLN A 1046 -19.82 -9.76 -39.45
N SER A 1047 -20.80 -9.72 -38.54
CA SER A 1047 -21.24 -8.47 -37.95
C SER A 1047 -20.41 -8.15 -36.71
N GLU A 1048 -20.01 -6.89 -36.59
CA GLU A 1048 -19.37 -6.32 -35.39
C GLU A 1048 -20.36 -5.53 -34.54
N THR A 1049 -21.61 -5.39 -34.99
CA THR A 1049 -22.63 -4.71 -34.19
C THR A 1049 -22.92 -5.50 -32.91
N PRO A 1050 -23.03 -4.82 -31.76
CA PRO A 1050 -23.42 -5.48 -30.51
C PRO A 1050 -24.77 -6.20 -30.67
N LEU A 1051 -24.82 -7.44 -30.19
CA LEU A 1051 -26.06 -8.23 -30.12
C LEU A 1051 -26.58 -8.16 -28.68
N GLU A 1052 -27.89 -8.01 -28.51
CA GLU A 1052 -28.53 -8.07 -27.19
C GLU A 1052 -28.57 -9.53 -26.68
N ARG A 1053 -28.36 -9.69 -25.38
CA ARG A 1053 -28.46 -11.00 -24.71
C ARG A 1053 -29.93 -11.47 -24.68
N PRO A 1054 -30.19 -12.77 -24.88
CA PRO A 1054 -31.53 -13.29 -24.67
C PRO A 1054 -31.90 -13.27 -23.18
N ASP A 1055 -33.18 -13.16 -22.86
CA ASP A 1055 -33.68 -13.12 -21.48
C ASP A 1055 -33.32 -14.43 -20.74
N CYS A 1056 -33.33 -15.54 -21.47
CA CYS A 1056 -32.96 -16.87 -20.98
C CYS A 1056 -31.44 -17.17 -21.00
N TRP A 1057 -30.58 -16.15 -21.10
CA TRP A 1057 -29.12 -16.34 -21.26
C TRP A 1057 -28.47 -17.19 -20.16
N VAL A 1058 -28.82 -16.94 -18.90
CA VAL A 1058 -28.25 -17.67 -17.75
C VAL A 1058 -28.62 -19.15 -17.81
N GLU A 1059 -29.91 -19.44 -18.02
CA GLU A 1059 -30.44 -20.80 -18.20
C GLU A 1059 -29.78 -21.51 -19.39
N MET A 1060 -29.59 -20.80 -20.51
CA MET A 1060 -28.97 -21.35 -21.71
C MET A 1060 -27.53 -21.78 -21.47
N ILE A 1061 -26.73 -20.97 -20.78
CA ILE A 1061 -25.34 -21.32 -20.45
C ILE A 1061 -25.26 -22.52 -19.52
N GLU A 1062 -26.15 -22.60 -18.51
CA GLU A 1062 -26.20 -23.73 -17.58
C GLU A 1062 -26.59 -25.03 -18.29
N ALA A 1063 -27.59 -24.98 -19.18
CA ALA A 1063 -28.00 -26.11 -20.00
C ALA A 1063 -26.85 -26.61 -20.91
N VAL A 1064 -26.17 -25.69 -21.61
CA VAL A 1064 -25.04 -26.04 -22.49
C VAL A 1064 -23.88 -26.66 -21.72
N ARG A 1065 -23.54 -26.14 -20.53
CA ARG A 1065 -22.49 -26.72 -19.67
C ARG A 1065 -22.86 -28.12 -19.19
N THR A 1066 -24.11 -28.31 -18.77
CA THR A 1066 -24.64 -29.61 -18.33
C THR A 1066 -24.54 -30.64 -19.44
N ILE A 1067 -24.99 -30.27 -20.65
CA ILE A 1067 -24.91 -31.13 -21.83
C ILE A 1067 -23.45 -31.41 -22.20
N GLY A 1068 -22.62 -30.38 -22.30
CA GLY A 1068 -21.21 -30.51 -22.68
C GLY A 1068 -20.42 -31.41 -21.72
N LYS A 1069 -20.67 -31.27 -20.41
CA LYS A 1069 -20.10 -32.15 -19.38
C LYS A 1069 -20.52 -33.61 -19.57
N ALA A 1070 -21.81 -33.84 -19.83
CA ALA A 1070 -22.34 -35.19 -20.02
C ALA A 1070 -21.82 -35.85 -21.31
N VAL A 1071 -21.62 -35.06 -22.37
CA VAL A 1071 -21.08 -35.55 -23.66
C VAL A 1071 -19.57 -35.84 -23.57
N GLY A 1072 -18.83 -35.05 -22.79
CA GLY A 1072 -17.43 -35.32 -22.43
C GLY A 1072 -16.40 -35.17 -23.56
N ILE A 1073 -16.79 -34.65 -24.72
CA ILE A 1073 -15.91 -34.40 -25.87
C ILE A 1073 -16.21 -33.03 -26.50
N TYR A 1074 -15.40 -32.60 -27.49
CA TYR A 1074 -15.77 -31.46 -28.32
C TYR A 1074 -17.10 -31.71 -29.04
N MET A 1075 -18.05 -30.79 -28.88
CA MET A 1075 -19.36 -30.82 -29.51
C MET A 1075 -19.86 -29.40 -29.77
N ARG A 1076 -20.43 -29.15 -30.97
CA ARG A 1076 -21.24 -27.95 -31.17
C ARG A 1076 -22.67 -28.23 -30.73
N ILE A 1077 -23.18 -27.42 -29.82
CA ILE A 1077 -24.51 -27.56 -29.22
C ILE A 1077 -25.35 -26.37 -29.66
N ASP A 1078 -26.46 -26.64 -30.33
CA ASP A 1078 -27.37 -25.60 -30.82
C ASP A 1078 -28.53 -25.42 -29.83
N MET A 1079 -28.85 -24.17 -29.48
CA MET A 1079 -29.92 -23.80 -28.55
C MET A 1079 -30.80 -22.70 -29.14
N PHE A 1080 -32.08 -22.71 -28.79
CA PHE A 1080 -33.05 -21.69 -29.16
C PHE A 1080 -33.43 -20.82 -27.95
N ALA A 1081 -33.47 -19.51 -28.15
CA ALA A 1081 -34.06 -18.56 -27.20
C ALA A 1081 -35.57 -18.46 -27.42
N THR A 1082 -36.36 -18.87 -26.42
CA THR A 1082 -37.82 -19.01 -26.55
C THR A 1082 -38.57 -18.32 -25.41
N ASN A 1083 -39.87 -18.08 -25.59
CA ASN A 1083 -40.76 -17.53 -24.57
C ASN A 1083 -40.89 -18.40 -23.30
N ARG A 1084 -40.41 -19.64 -23.32
CA ARG A 1084 -40.38 -20.55 -22.17
C ARG A 1084 -38.96 -20.85 -21.66
N GLY A 1085 -37.97 -20.06 -22.07
CA GLY A 1085 -36.57 -20.24 -21.68
C GLY A 1085 -35.70 -20.86 -22.78
N ALA A 1086 -34.57 -21.42 -22.37
CA ALA A 1086 -33.63 -22.08 -23.30
C ALA A 1086 -34.14 -23.46 -23.72
N VAL A 1087 -34.17 -23.74 -25.02
CA VAL A 1087 -34.60 -25.04 -25.58
C VAL A 1087 -33.49 -25.60 -26.47
N PHE A 1088 -33.19 -26.89 -26.32
CA PHE A 1088 -32.19 -27.58 -27.13
C PHE A 1088 -32.63 -27.70 -28.60
N GLY A 1089 -31.68 -27.53 -29.52
CA GLY A 1089 -31.88 -27.68 -30.96
C GLY A 1089 -31.29 -28.97 -31.51
N GLU A 1090 -29.97 -29.03 -31.64
CA GLU A 1090 -29.27 -30.20 -32.19
C GLU A 1090 -27.80 -30.28 -31.74
N PHE A 1091 -27.21 -31.46 -31.92
CA PHE A 1091 -25.77 -31.66 -31.83
C PHE A 1091 -25.12 -31.59 -33.21
N THR A 1092 -23.93 -30.99 -33.29
CA THR A 1092 -23.10 -31.04 -34.50
C THR A 1092 -21.65 -31.36 -34.13
N PRO A 1093 -21.22 -32.64 -34.26
CA PRO A 1093 -19.87 -33.05 -33.89
C PRO A 1093 -18.79 -32.64 -34.89
N THR A 1094 -19.17 -32.33 -36.14
CA THR A 1094 -18.25 -31.97 -37.24
C THR A 1094 -18.72 -30.70 -37.96
N PRO A 1095 -18.72 -29.53 -37.30
CA PRO A 1095 -19.23 -28.31 -37.91
C PRO A 1095 -18.46 -27.96 -39.18
N HIS A 1096 -19.21 -27.65 -40.24
CA HIS A 1096 -18.68 -27.33 -41.57
C HIS A 1096 -17.74 -28.38 -42.18
N GLY A 1097 -17.71 -29.61 -41.63
CA GLY A 1097 -16.72 -30.62 -42.01
C GLY A 1097 -15.28 -30.14 -41.86
N GLY A 1098 -15.02 -29.18 -40.97
CA GLY A 1098 -13.68 -28.62 -40.76
C GLY A 1098 -13.21 -27.73 -41.91
N LYS A 1099 -14.11 -27.05 -42.63
CA LYS A 1099 -13.75 -26.19 -43.78
C LYS A 1099 -14.13 -24.73 -43.55
N GLY A 1100 -13.29 -23.82 -44.05
CA GLY A 1100 -13.62 -22.40 -44.19
C GLY A 1100 -13.27 -21.51 -42.99
N TYR A 1101 -12.65 -22.04 -41.94
CA TYR A 1101 -12.12 -21.25 -40.81
C TYR A 1101 -10.96 -20.35 -41.25
N SER A 1102 -10.83 -19.16 -40.64
CA SER A 1102 -9.65 -18.31 -40.80
C SER A 1102 -8.44 -18.89 -40.07
N ASP A 1103 -7.23 -18.59 -40.51
CA ASP A 1103 -6.02 -19.19 -39.94
C ASP A 1103 -5.85 -18.85 -38.45
N VAL A 1104 -6.24 -17.63 -38.03
CA VAL A 1104 -6.21 -17.19 -36.64
C VAL A 1104 -7.21 -17.99 -35.79
N VAL A 1105 -8.45 -18.12 -36.25
CA VAL A 1105 -9.50 -18.79 -35.47
C VAL A 1105 -9.34 -20.31 -35.49
N ASP A 1106 -8.78 -20.87 -36.57
CA ASP A 1106 -8.47 -22.29 -36.68
C ASP A 1106 -7.42 -22.70 -35.63
N LYS A 1107 -6.37 -21.88 -35.46
CA LYS A 1107 -5.38 -22.04 -34.39
C LYS A 1107 -5.97 -21.79 -33.00
N TYR A 1108 -6.80 -20.77 -32.83
CA TYR A 1108 -7.48 -20.47 -31.56
C TYR A 1108 -8.32 -21.65 -31.08
N LEU A 1109 -9.17 -22.21 -31.94
CA LEU A 1109 -10.00 -23.37 -31.59
C LEU A 1109 -9.16 -24.63 -31.36
N ALA A 1110 -8.05 -24.79 -32.08
CA ALA A 1110 -7.14 -25.91 -31.91
C ALA A 1110 -6.46 -25.91 -30.53
N GLY A 1111 -6.17 -24.72 -29.98
CA GLY A 1111 -5.57 -24.57 -28.65
C GLY A 1111 -6.42 -25.10 -27.50
N PHE A 1112 -7.72 -25.36 -27.72
CA PHE A 1112 -8.61 -26.00 -26.75
C PHE A 1112 -8.80 -27.50 -26.99
N TRP A 1113 -8.23 -28.05 -28.07
CA TRP A 1113 -8.39 -29.45 -28.43
C TRP A 1113 -7.34 -30.32 -27.72
N HIS A 1114 -7.68 -30.80 -26.53
CA HIS A 1114 -6.85 -31.71 -25.74
C HIS A 1114 -7.21 -33.18 -26.06
N GLY A 1115 -6.21 -34.04 -26.30
CA GLY A 1115 -6.44 -35.43 -26.73
C GLY A 1115 -6.99 -35.59 -28.15
N GLU A 1116 -7.55 -36.76 -28.47
CA GLU A 1116 -8.15 -37.01 -29.80
C GLU A 1116 -9.51 -36.34 -29.99
N GLU A 1117 -10.27 -36.15 -28.91
CA GLU A 1117 -11.67 -35.70 -28.97
C GLU A 1117 -11.93 -34.32 -28.36
N GLY A 1118 -10.91 -33.63 -27.86
CA GLY A 1118 -10.97 -32.23 -27.43
C GLY A 1118 -11.22 -32.03 -25.93
N VAL A 1119 -11.08 -33.06 -25.11
CA VAL A 1119 -11.12 -33.01 -23.64
C VAL A 1119 -10.23 -34.14 -23.14
N GLU A 1120 -9.52 -33.94 -22.03
CA GLU A 1120 -8.71 -34.97 -21.37
C GLU A 1120 -9.51 -35.85 -20.43
#